data_AF-A0A9P5D1P8-F1
#
_entry.id   AF-A0A9P5D1P8-F1
#
_cell.length_a   1.000
_cell.length_b   1.000
_cell.length_c   1.000
_cell.angle_alpha   90.00
_cell.angle_beta   90.00
_cell.angle_gamma   90.00
#
_symmetry.space_group_name_H-M   'P 1'
#
loop_
_entity.id
_entity.type
_entity.pdbx_description
1 polymer ?
#
loop_
_entity_poly.entity_id
_entity_poly.type
_entity_poly.pdbx_seq_one_letter_code
_entity_poly.pdbx_strand_id
1 'polypeptide(L)'
;MPSSHMEAALTNGHDDVSHTTTAAGKKAAAAAAAGSTKAKKTAPKSNDEASRLLQARISQLEQDAAGEKDQEMEIEREVKRANRDLMQQVSKMDNMQKIDYLTKRSSELLADMRRLEKENQKNKRRGDTLQKERDGGRTELSKTVGLKEKLEKLCRELQRDNNKMKNENKELQTAQKRNHMAWDEKYATVLSKLEGYQEDKDTPKKLVVDMTMEELFKSRFKSFIDQYELRELHFHSLMRTKELEVQYHMARYEREKKGAETESAKARQLQAQVQAFTKTETELRNQLNVYVDKFKQVEDTLNNSNDLFLSFRKEMEDMSKKGKRLEKENEGLKRQKEATAANILRMAEERQEFKKKFEAGEKKMSKLMSIIQGMQQQGRSVPPAVIEGQQQQQSGGGAGASDVPTAGAATHADESEYSDEEEEEEEDEEEEEELSEFDDEDEDTEEDPQPSEQNRPLFPWKRLIMGFSIGHYAFESFLTLRQYSVLQRSSPPAVLSKEISETKFTESQEYGRAKARFSLVDGLWDQVQNLAFIHFDVLPKLWSFTGDLLLRWAPARFTGEISHSIAFVFGLMLVQQVLGLPSKYYHTFVLEQRYGFNKSSPRLFLVDMVKGNAVTSVLMPPILAGFLKIIQKTGTSFFFYLWAFSAGLQIFMTAAYPTFILPLFNKLSPLPEGELKSKVETLAASLDFPLHELFVIDGSRRSAHSNAYFFGLPWKKHIVLYDTLIDGNEPDEVRAVLGHELGHWKLGHTTRLMAITQVHLLYIFALFSAFIDNRSLYSAFGFVAQRPIIIGFLLFNDALAPLDMVVKLLMNIVTRRYEFQADKFAMDLGYQTDLARSLLKLHTQNLSSLDADPIYASYHFSHPHLTERLKALGWKGDEKVGPAQPAVVDDDGTVVKASGRDGL
;
A
#
# COMPACT_ATOMS: atom_id res chain seq x y z
N MET A 1 -2.95 75.08 -22.18
CA MET A 1 -3.55 76.19 -22.95
C MET A 1 -3.48 75.83 -24.42
N PRO A 2 -4.53 76.06 -25.24
CA PRO A 2 -5.97 76.09 -24.92
C PRO A 2 -6.80 75.17 -25.86
N SER A 3 -8.15 75.18 -25.73
CA SER A 3 -9.21 75.03 -26.79
C SER A 3 -9.03 74.03 -27.97
N SER A 4 -10.02 73.26 -28.45
CA SER A 4 -11.47 73.56 -28.66
C SER A 4 -12.22 72.40 -29.35
N HIS A 5 -13.55 72.32 -29.13
CA HIS A 5 -14.61 71.83 -30.06
C HIS A 5 -14.53 70.38 -30.62
N MET A 6 -15.60 69.75 -31.16
CA MET A 6 -16.98 70.19 -31.42
C MET A 6 -18.01 69.05 -31.23
N GLU A 7 -19.31 69.38 -31.24
CA GLU A 7 -20.44 68.43 -31.21
C GLU A 7 -20.78 67.87 -32.61
N ALA A 8 -21.48 66.72 -32.63
CA ALA A 8 -22.47 66.39 -33.65
C ALA A 8 -23.53 65.42 -33.10
N ALA A 9 -24.80 65.68 -33.40
CA ALA A 9 -25.95 64.78 -33.19
C ALA A 9 -26.70 64.60 -34.53
N LEU A 10 -27.90 63.97 -34.51
CA LEU A 10 -28.80 63.60 -35.64
C LEU A 10 -28.68 62.11 -36.08
N THR A 11 -29.75 61.38 -36.50
CA THR A 11 -31.18 61.31 -36.10
C THR A 11 -31.81 60.02 -36.70
N ASN A 12 -32.91 59.55 -36.10
CA ASN A 12 -34.00 58.67 -36.58
C ASN A 12 -33.96 57.98 -37.97
N GLY A 13 -34.44 56.71 -37.98
CA GLY A 13 -35.14 56.05 -39.09
C GLY A 13 -36.21 55.08 -38.55
N HIS A 14 -37.40 55.02 -39.15
CA HIS A 14 -38.60 54.29 -38.71
C HIS A 14 -39.17 53.42 -39.89
N ASP A 15 -40.22 52.59 -39.82
CA ASP A 15 -41.36 52.47 -38.87
C ASP A 15 -41.55 51.06 -38.23
N ASP A 16 -42.61 50.30 -38.58
CA ASP A 16 -43.09 49.07 -37.87
C ASP A 16 -42.86 47.73 -38.64
N VAL A 17 -43.79 46.95 -39.24
CA VAL A 17 -45.24 47.09 -39.55
C VAL A 17 -45.99 45.74 -39.39
N SER A 18 -47.01 45.70 -38.52
CA SER A 18 -48.07 44.67 -38.38
C SER A 18 -47.72 43.34 -37.68
N HIS A 19 -48.61 42.64 -36.95
CA HIS A 19 -50.09 42.70 -36.90
C HIS A 19 -50.69 42.60 -35.46
N THR A 20 -51.74 43.42 -35.20
CA THR A 20 -53.02 43.16 -34.46
C THR A 20 -53.20 41.87 -33.61
N THR A 21 -53.83 41.83 -32.41
CA THR A 21 -54.71 42.79 -31.69
C THR A 21 -55.05 42.33 -30.25
N THR A 22 -55.26 43.27 -29.30
CA THR A 22 -56.21 43.30 -28.13
C THR A 22 -56.51 42.07 -27.21
N ALA A 23 -56.86 42.21 -25.92
CA ALA A 23 -56.75 43.30 -24.92
C ALA A 23 -57.20 42.83 -23.51
N ALA A 24 -56.93 43.69 -22.49
CA ALA A 24 -57.56 43.79 -21.17
C ALA A 24 -57.30 42.69 -20.11
N GLY A 25 -56.94 43.12 -18.89
CA GLY A 25 -56.70 42.21 -17.74
C GLY A 25 -56.78 42.87 -16.34
N LYS A 26 -56.08 44.00 -16.11
CA LYS A 26 -55.98 44.76 -14.83
C LYS A 26 -55.21 43.99 -13.71
N LYS A 27 -54.52 44.64 -12.74
CA LYS A 27 -54.27 46.09 -12.49
C LYS A 27 -52.98 46.28 -11.66
N ALA A 28 -52.40 47.49 -11.73
CA ALA A 28 -51.52 48.18 -10.76
C ALA A 28 -50.43 47.36 -10.03
N ALA A 29 -49.13 47.53 -10.31
CA ALA A 29 -48.30 48.73 -10.16
C ALA A 29 -48.06 49.15 -8.68
N ALA A 30 -46.79 49.28 -8.31
CA ALA A 30 -46.32 49.74 -7.00
C ALA A 30 -45.39 50.95 -7.17
N ALA A 31 -45.40 51.89 -6.22
CA ALA A 31 -44.44 52.98 -6.16
C ALA A 31 -44.24 53.49 -4.71
N ALA A 32 -42.96 53.69 -4.35
CA ALA A 32 -42.41 54.57 -3.32
C ALA A 32 -43.09 54.74 -1.94
N ALA A 33 -42.37 54.29 -0.90
CA ALA A 33 -41.97 55.13 0.24
C ALA A 33 -40.74 54.51 0.93
N ALA A 34 -39.98 55.29 1.72
CA ALA A 34 -38.68 54.89 2.27
C ALA A 34 -38.54 55.16 3.77
N GLY A 35 -37.54 54.53 4.40
CA GLY A 35 -36.75 55.20 5.44
C GLY A 35 -36.99 54.89 6.93
N SER A 36 -36.53 53.72 7.41
CA SER A 36 -36.09 53.45 8.81
C SER A 36 -37.15 53.51 9.94
N THR A 37 -37.15 52.68 11.00
CA THR A 37 -36.03 52.31 11.90
C THR A 37 -36.30 51.00 12.69
N LYS A 38 -35.22 50.40 13.22
CA LYS A 38 -35.08 49.44 14.34
C LYS A 38 -36.20 48.40 14.66
N ALA A 39 -35.82 47.15 14.39
CA ALA A 39 -35.88 45.99 15.31
C ALA A 39 -37.24 45.39 15.77
N LYS A 40 -37.59 44.22 15.20
CA LYS A 40 -38.23 43.13 15.96
C LYS A 40 -37.87 41.74 15.40
N LYS A 41 -37.96 40.73 16.27
CA LYS A 41 -37.57 39.32 16.04
C LYS A 41 -38.30 38.67 14.86
N THR A 42 -37.60 37.88 14.06
CA THR A 42 -38.19 36.82 13.21
C THR A 42 -38.14 35.47 13.93
N ALA A 43 -39.26 34.73 13.90
CA ALA A 43 -39.35 33.35 14.35
C ALA A 43 -39.23 32.39 13.13
N PRO A 44 -38.89 31.10 13.31
CA PRO A 44 -38.47 30.25 12.20
C PRO A 44 -39.61 29.74 11.32
N LYS A 45 -39.35 29.67 10.01
CA LYS A 45 -40.10 28.81 9.07
C LYS A 45 -39.39 27.47 8.98
N SER A 46 -39.86 26.44 9.69
CA SER A 46 -39.29 25.09 9.63
C SER A 46 -40.33 23.96 9.70
N ASN A 47 -41.63 24.29 9.71
CA ASN A 47 -42.69 23.31 9.98
C ASN A 47 -43.33 22.71 8.71
N ASP A 48 -43.43 23.47 7.61
CA ASP A 48 -44.12 23.04 6.39
C ASP A 48 -43.42 21.87 5.67
N GLU A 49 -42.09 21.88 5.59
CA GLU A 49 -41.31 20.85 4.88
C GLU A 49 -41.27 19.53 5.65
N ALA A 50 -41.08 19.61 6.97
CA ALA A 50 -41.21 18.46 7.86
C ALA A 50 -42.62 17.86 7.82
N SER A 51 -43.67 18.70 7.87
CA SER A 51 -45.06 18.27 7.77
C SER A 51 -45.35 17.56 6.43
N ARG A 52 -44.90 18.13 5.31
CA ARG A 52 -45.06 17.50 3.98
C ARG A 52 -44.34 16.16 3.86
N LEU A 53 -43.11 16.04 4.35
CA LEU A 53 -42.38 14.77 4.36
C LEU A 53 -43.07 13.71 5.23
N LEU A 54 -43.60 14.12 6.39
CA LEU A 54 -44.31 13.23 7.30
C LEU A 54 -45.64 12.78 6.71
N GLN A 55 -46.39 13.67 6.06
CA GLN A 55 -47.66 13.35 5.41
C GLN A 55 -47.49 12.50 4.13
N ALA A 56 -46.42 12.74 3.35
CA ALA A 56 -46.05 11.85 2.24
C ALA A 56 -45.68 10.44 2.74
N ARG A 57 -45.03 10.34 3.91
CA ARG A 57 -44.67 9.03 4.49
C ARG A 57 -45.85 8.30 5.11
N ILE A 58 -46.82 9.02 5.70
CA ILE A 58 -48.11 8.44 6.11
C ILE A 58 -48.85 7.87 4.89
N SER A 59 -49.02 8.66 3.81
CA SER A 59 -49.72 8.21 2.61
C SER A 59 -49.06 7.00 1.93
N GLN A 60 -47.73 6.85 2.07
CA GLN A 60 -47.04 5.65 1.59
C GLN A 60 -47.31 4.44 2.49
N LEU A 61 -47.23 4.59 3.82
CA LEU A 61 -47.53 3.50 4.75
C LEU A 61 -49.00 3.05 4.67
N GLU A 62 -49.92 3.96 4.34
CA GLU A 62 -51.33 3.63 4.08
C GLU A 62 -51.52 2.83 2.78
N GLN A 63 -50.71 3.07 1.74
CA GLN A 63 -50.70 2.25 0.52
C GLN A 63 -50.05 0.87 0.75
N ASP A 64 -48.92 0.84 1.46
CA ASP A 64 -48.22 -0.41 1.80
C ASP A 64 -49.15 -1.33 2.62
N ALA A 65 -49.82 -0.80 3.66
CA ALA A 65 -50.76 -1.53 4.50
C ALA A 65 -52.07 -1.93 3.79
N ALA A 66 -52.49 -1.21 2.75
CA ALA A 66 -53.61 -1.65 1.89
C ALA A 66 -53.21 -2.87 1.05
N GLY A 67 -52.00 -2.87 0.49
CA GLY A 67 -51.46 -3.99 -0.29
C GLY A 67 -51.29 -5.28 0.51
N GLU A 68 -50.81 -5.19 1.76
CA GLU A 68 -50.73 -6.36 2.66
C GLU A 68 -52.12 -6.96 2.93
N LYS A 69 -53.15 -6.12 3.09
CA LYS A 69 -54.51 -6.56 3.41
C LYS A 69 -55.23 -7.24 2.26
N ASP A 70 -55.01 -6.80 1.02
CA ASP A 70 -55.52 -7.50 -0.16
C ASP A 70 -54.81 -8.86 -0.35
N GLN A 71 -53.50 -8.95 -0.04
CA GLN A 71 -52.77 -10.23 -0.04
C GLN A 71 -53.30 -11.20 1.02
N GLU A 72 -53.57 -10.74 2.26
CA GLU A 72 -54.21 -11.60 3.28
C GLU A 72 -55.56 -12.16 2.81
N MET A 73 -56.39 -11.35 2.15
CA MET A 73 -57.68 -11.82 1.61
C MET A 73 -57.53 -12.80 0.45
N GLU A 74 -56.52 -12.65 -0.40
CA GLU A 74 -56.21 -13.61 -1.48
C GLU A 74 -55.75 -14.97 -0.89
N ILE A 75 -54.84 -14.92 0.08
CA ILE A 75 -54.35 -16.11 0.80
C ILE A 75 -55.51 -16.83 1.51
N GLU A 76 -56.40 -16.10 2.19
CA GLU A 76 -57.54 -16.70 2.88
C GLU A 76 -58.53 -17.38 1.91
N ARG A 77 -58.71 -16.84 0.70
CA ARG A 77 -59.55 -17.44 -0.36
C ARG A 77 -58.95 -18.75 -0.87
N GLU A 78 -57.66 -18.77 -1.20
CA GLU A 78 -57.00 -19.99 -1.70
C GLU A 78 -56.85 -21.06 -0.60
N VAL A 79 -56.62 -20.68 0.66
CA VAL A 79 -56.67 -21.63 1.79
C VAL A 79 -58.08 -22.22 1.97
N LYS A 80 -59.15 -21.42 1.79
CA LYS A 80 -60.55 -21.91 1.81
C LYS A 80 -60.88 -22.80 0.60
N ARG A 81 -60.22 -22.59 -0.54
CA ARG A 81 -60.34 -23.42 -1.75
C ARG A 81 -59.64 -24.78 -1.55
N ALA A 82 -58.35 -24.76 -1.22
CA ALA A 82 -57.56 -25.97 -1.00
C ALA A 82 -58.15 -26.90 0.08
N ASN A 83 -58.68 -26.35 1.18
CA ASN A 83 -59.37 -27.14 2.20
C ASN A 83 -60.66 -27.81 1.68
N ARG A 84 -61.42 -27.14 0.80
CA ARG A 84 -62.64 -27.70 0.20
C ARG A 84 -62.31 -28.86 -0.73
N ASP A 85 -61.31 -28.68 -1.59
CA ASP A 85 -60.88 -29.69 -2.55
C ASP A 85 -60.28 -30.90 -1.83
N LEU A 86 -59.50 -30.68 -0.76
CA LEU A 86 -58.99 -31.73 0.12
C LEU A 86 -60.13 -32.53 0.79
N MET A 87 -61.12 -31.85 1.37
CA MET A 87 -62.30 -32.53 1.94
C MET A 87 -63.06 -33.34 0.88
N GLN A 88 -63.21 -32.81 -0.34
CA GLN A 88 -63.92 -33.49 -1.42
C GLN A 88 -63.19 -34.76 -1.87
N GLN A 89 -61.86 -34.73 -2.02
CA GLN A 89 -61.05 -35.92 -2.32
C GLN A 89 -61.14 -36.96 -1.20
N VAL A 90 -60.96 -36.53 0.05
CA VAL A 90 -60.94 -37.38 1.24
C VAL A 90 -62.30 -37.97 1.59
N SER A 91 -63.41 -37.37 1.12
CA SER A 91 -64.78 -37.87 1.34
C SER A 91 -65.07 -39.25 0.73
N LYS A 92 -64.21 -39.73 -0.19
CA LYS A 92 -64.38 -40.99 -0.93
C LYS A 92 -63.43 -42.12 -0.49
N MET A 93 -62.62 -41.88 0.54
CA MET A 93 -61.57 -42.80 1.00
C MET A 93 -61.99 -43.49 2.31
N ASP A 94 -61.61 -44.76 2.48
CA ASP A 94 -61.76 -45.43 3.78
C ASP A 94 -60.79 -44.86 4.83
N ASN A 95 -61.10 -45.03 6.11
CA ASN A 95 -60.43 -44.40 7.24
C ASN A 95 -58.91 -44.65 7.26
N MET A 96 -58.43 -45.83 6.88
CA MET A 96 -56.99 -46.12 6.84
C MET A 96 -56.31 -45.35 5.68
N GLN A 97 -56.85 -45.45 4.47
CA GLN A 97 -56.36 -44.76 3.28
C GLN A 97 -56.36 -43.24 3.46
N LYS A 98 -57.37 -42.72 4.16
CA LYS A 98 -57.51 -41.31 4.55
C LYS A 98 -56.39 -40.85 5.49
N ILE A 99 -55.97 -41.68 6.44
CA ILE A 99 -54.84 -41.38 7.33
C ILE A 99 -53.55 -41.34 6.52
N ASP A 100 -53.29 -42.32 5.66
CA ASP A 100 -52.06 -42.35 4.84
C ASP A 100 -52.00 -41.18 3.85
N TYR A 101 -53.10 -40.88 3.16
CA TYR A 101 -53.17 -39.76 2.20
C TYR A 101 -52.97 -38.40 2.88
N LEU A 102 -53.64 -38.15 4.01
CA LEU A 102 -53.44 -36.93 4.80
C LEU A 102 -52.02 -36.85 5.37
N THR A 103 -51.47 -37.94 5.92
CA THR A 103 -50.09 -37.99 6.43
C THR A 103 -49.07 -37.63 5.33
N LYS A 104 -49.18 -38.28 4.17
CA LYS A 104 -48.30 -38.01 3.02
C LYS A 104 -48.47 -36.55 2.56
N ARG A 105 -49.69 -36.08 2.34
CA ARG A 105 -49.95 -34.73 1.83
C ARG A 105 -49.50 -33.64 2.81
N SER A 106 -49.62 -33.86 4.12
CA SER A 106 -49.05 -32.97 5.14
C SER A 106 -47.52 -32.96 5.11
N SER A 107 -46.87 -34.09 4.85
CA SER A 107 -45.40 -34.13 4.72
C SER A 107 -44.90 -33.41 3.46
N GLU A 108 -45.60 -33.54 2.33
CA GLU A 108 -45.35 -32.80 1.08
C GLU A 108 -45.46 -31.29 1.31
N LEU A 109 -46.60 -30.82 1.84
CA LEU A 109 -46.85 -29.40 2.11
C LEU A 109 -45.83 -28.80 3.09
N LEU A 110 -45.35 -29.56 4.07
CA LEU A 110 -44.33 -29.11 5.02
C LEU A 110 -42.93 -29.01 4.37
N ALA A 111 -42.63 -29.87 3.39
CA ALA A 111 -41.41 -29.78 2.58
C ALA A 111 -41.45 -28.57 1.63
N ASP A 112 -42.57 -28.38 0.92
CA ASP A 112 -42.77 -27.24 0.01
C ASP A 112 -42.76 -25.90 0.75
N MET A 113 -43.39 -25.82 1.94
CA MET A 113 -43.36 -24.62 2.78
C MET A 113 -41.92 -24.27 3.19
N ARG A 114 -41.12 -25.26 3.64
CA ARG A 114 -39.68 -25.07 3.96
C ARG A 114 -38.83 -24.70 2.74
N ARG A 115 -39.24 -25.09 1.53
CA ARG A 115 -38.58 -24.70 0.27
C ARG A 115 -38.92 -23.25 -0.08
N LEU A 116 -40.20 -22.89 -0.07
CA LEU A 116 -40.69 -21.54 -0.34
C LEU A 116 -40.14 -20.52 0.68
N GLU A 117 -40.00 -20.89 1.95
CA GLU A 117 -39.36 -20.06 2.97
C GLU A 117 -37.90 -19.72 2.58
N LYS A 118 -37.12 -20.70 2.13
CA LYS A 118 -35.73 -20.49 1.66
C LYS A 118 -35.67 -19.66 0.39
N GLU A 119 -36.56 -19.91 -0.57
CA GLU A 119 -36.65 -19.12 -1.81
C GLU A 119 -37.06 -17.67 -1.53
N ASN A 120 -38.00 -17.44 -0.60
CA ASN A 120 -38.39 -16.10 -0.14
C ASN A 120 -37.22 -15.40 0.59
N GLN A 121 -36.53 -16.06 1.51
CA GLN A 121 -35.32 -15.48 2.14
C GLN A 121 -34.23 -15.13 1.12
N LYS A 122 -34.04 -15.94 0.07
CA LYS A 122 -33.11 -15.65 -1.04
C LYS A 122 -33.56 -14.43 -1.85
N ASN A 123 -34.85 -14.33 -2.17
CA ASN A 123 -35.42 -13.22 -2.92
C ASN A 123 -35.41 -11.90 -2.12
N LYS A 124 -35.67 -11.95 -0.80
CA LYS A 124 -35.54 -10.80 0.10
C LYS A 124 -34.11 -10.25 0.11
N ARG A 125 -33.11 -11.12 0.33
CA ARG A 125 -31.69 -10.73 0.26
C ARG A 125 -31.31 -10.16 -1.11
N ARG A 126 -31.89 -10.67 -2.21
CA ARG A 126 -31.69 -10.10 -3.55
C ARG A 126 -32.30 -8.71 -3.68
N GLY A 127 -33.49 -8.49 -3.13
CA GLY A 127 -34.13 -7.17 -3.05
C GLY A 127 -33.31 -6.16 -2.25
N ASP A 128 -32.84 -6.55 -1.06
CA ASP A 128 -31.98 -5.73 -0.20
C ASP A 128 -30.69 -5.30 -0.93
N THR A 129 -30.07 -6.24 -1.67
CA THR A 129 -28.88 -5.97 -2.49
C THR A 129 -29.17 -5.02 -3.66
N LEU A 130 -30.21 -5.29 -4.45
CA LEU A 130 -30.61 -4.42 -5.58
C LEU A 130 -30.99 -3.01 -5.13
N GLN A 131 -31.63 -2.88 -3.96
CA GLN A 131 -31.92 -1.57 -3.37
C GLN A 131 -30.63 -0.83 -2.96
N LYS A 132 -29.67 -1.53 -2.36
CA LYS A 132 -28.36 -0.97 -2.00
C LYS A 132 -27.55 -0.54 -3.23
N GLU A 133 -27.60 -1.34 -4.32
CA GLU A 133 -26.97 -1.01 -5.61
C GLU A 133 -27.63 0.22 -6.25
N ARG A 134 -28.97 0.29 -6.28
CA ARG A 134 -29.73 1.45 -6.76
C ARG A 134 -29.37 2.73 -6.00
N ASP A 135 -29.32 2.66 -4.67
CA ASP A 135 -29.05 3.83 -3.83
C ASP A 135 -27.58 4.25 -3.90
N GLY A 136 -26.66 3.29 -4.08
CA GLY A 136 -25.27 3.51 -4.47
C GLY A 136 -25.17 4.26 -5.80
N GLY A 137 -25.71 3.69 -6.88
CA GLY A 137 -25.72 4.30 -8.21
C GLY A 137 -26.35 5.70 -8.24
N ARG A 138 -27.39 5.96 -7.44
CA ARG A 138 -27.98 7.30 -7.29
C ARG A 138 -27.01 8.30 -6.64
N THR A 139 -26.20 7.88 -5.66
CA THR A 139 -25.15 8.75 -5.09
C THR A 139 -23.96 8.92 -6.01
N GLU A 140 -23.63 7.94 -6.86
CA GLU A 140 -22.60 8.11 -7.89
C GLU A 140 -23.05 9.05 -9.01
N LEU A 141 -24.29 8.91 -9.50
CA LEU A 141 -24.87 9.83 -10.49
C LEU A 141 -24.87 11.29 -9.98
N SER A 142 -25.18 11.50 -8.69
CA SER A 142 -25.09 12.82 -8.06
C SER A 142 -23.66 13.37 -8.04
N LYS A 143 -22.65 12.53 -7.75
CA LYS A 143 -21.23 12.91 -7.82
C LYS A 143 -20.79 13.24 -9.25
N THR A 144 -21.18 12.44 -10.25
CA THR A 144 -20.77 12.67 -11.65
C THR A 144 -21.40 13.92 -12.25
N VAL A 145 -22.67 14.22 -11.92
CA VAL A 145 -23.30 15.50 -12.29
C VAL A 145 -22.54 16.68 -11.67
N GLY A 146 -22.25 16.64 -10.36
CA GLY A 146 -21.47 17.68 -9.68
C GLY A 146 -19.99 17.78 -10.09
N LEU A 147 -19.46 16.79 -10.81
CA LEU A 147 -18.16 16.88 -11.49
C LEU A 147 -18.30 17.47 -12.91
N LYS A 148 -19.35 17.10 -13.65
CA LYS A 148 -19.66 17.68 -14.97
C LYS A 148 -19.85 19.19 -14.90
N GLU A 149 -20.61 19.69 -13.93
CA GLU A 149 -20.82 21.14 -13.74
C GLU A 149 -19.50 21.89 -13.48
N LYS A 150 -18.58 21.30 -12.70
CA LYS A 150 -17.25 21.86 -12.45
C LYS A 150 -16.39 21.85 -13.71
N LEU A 151 -16.43 20.76 -14.49
CA LEU A 151 -15.71 20.65 -15.75
C LEU A 151 -16.21 21.65 -16.79
N GLU A 152 -17.53 21.79 -16.97
CA GLU A 152 -18.12 22.81 -17.84
C GLU A 152 -17.72 24.23 -17.44
N LYS A 153 -17.71 24.52 -16.13
CA LYS A 153 -17.22 25.82 -15.64
C LYS A 153 -15.74 26.02 -15.97
N LEU A 154 -14.90 25.02 -15.72
CA LEU A 154 -13.46 25.09 -16.00
C LEU A 154 -13.18 25.29 -17.49
N CYS A 155 -13.91 24.58 -18.38
CA CYS A 155 -13.80 24.77 -19.83
C CYS A 155 -14.22 26.18 -20.27
N ARG A 156 -15.29 26.75 -19.69
CA ARG A 156 -15.72 28.14 -19.97
C ARG A 156 -14.72 29.17 -19.47
N GLU A 157 -13.99 28.90 -18.39
CA GLU A 157 -12.90 29.75 -17.90
C GLU A 157 -11.66 29.63 -18.80
N LEU A 158 -11.21 28.41 -19.10
CA LEU A 158 -10.09 28.13 -20.00
C LEU A 158 -10.29 28.73 -21.41
N GLN A 159 -11.51 28.69 -21.93
CA GLN A 159 -11.83 29.24 -23.26
C GLN A 159 -11.88 30.79 -23.27
N ARG A 160 -12.18 31.45 -22.14
CA ARG A 160 -11.99 32.90 -22.00
C ARG A 160 -10.51 33.25 -21.96
N ASP A 161 -9.72 32.53 -21.17
CA ASP A 161 -8.29 32.80 -21.05
C ASP A 161 -7.53 32.52 -22.36
N ASN A 162 -7.91 31.47 -23.10
CA ASN A 162 -7.34 31.20 -24.43
C ASN A 162 -7.71 32.32 -25.43
N ASN A 163 -8.97 32.78 -25.46
CA ASN A 163 -9.36 33.94 -26.27
C ASN A 163 -8.63 35.23 -25.88
N LYS A 164 -8.38 35.44 -24.58
CA LYS A 164 -7.58 36.56 -24.07
C LYS A 164 -6.12 36.45 -24.53
N MET A 165 -5.47 35.31 -24.33
CA MET A 165 -4.10 35.04 -24.80
C MET A 165 -3.98 35.20 -26.32
N LYS A 166 -4.99 34.80 -27.09
CA LYS A 166 -5.05 34.99 -28.55
C LYS A 166 -5.08 36.47 -28.94
N ASN A 167 -5.77 37.31 -28.19
CA ASN A 167 -5.79 38.76 -28.40
C ASN A 167 -4.44 39.39 -27.99
N GLU A 168 -3.92 39.08 -26.80
CA GLU A 168 -2.62 39.58 -26.32
C GLU A 168 -1.48 39.19 -27.27
N ASN A 169 -1.48 37.96 -27.80
CA ASN A 169 -0.49 37.49 -28.78
C ASN A 169 -0.66 38.19 -30.15
N LYS A 170 -1.89 38.50 -30.57
CA LYS A 170 -2.15 39.30 -31.78
C LYS A 170 -1.64 40.74 -31.61
N GLU A 171 -1.85 41.35 -30.46
CA GLU A 171 -1.30 42.68 -30.12
C GLU A 171 0.24 42.65 -30.13
N LEU A 172 0.86 41.68 -29.47
CA LEU A 172 2.31 41.47 -29.49
C LEU A 172 2.86 41.29 -30.91
N GLN A 173 2.22 40.51 -31.78
CA GLN A 173 2.62 40.39 -33.19
C GLN A 173 2.52 41.73 -33.95
N THR A 174 1.50 42.56 -33.70
CA THR A 174 1.42 43.89 -34.33
C THR A 174 2.47 44.87 -33.80
N ALA A 175 2.80 44.80 -32.51
CA ALA A 175 3.88 45.57 -31.90
C ALA A 175 5.25 45.13 -32.43
N GLN A 176 5.49 43.82 -32.56
CA GLN A 176 6.71 43.26 -33.13
C GLN A 176 6.87 43.68 -34.60
N LYS A 177 5.82 43.60 -35.41
CA LYS A 177 5.85 44.07 -36.82
C LYS A 177 6.19 45.57 -36.93
N ARG A 178 5.56 46.43 -36.11
CA ARG A 178 5.91 47.86 -36.04
C ARG A 178 7.36 48.10 -35.64
N ASN A 179 7.85 47.38 -34.63
CA ASN A 179 9.24 47.47 -34.19
C ASN A 179 10.22 47.01 -35.27
N HIS A 180 9.89 45.97 -36.05
CA HIS A 180 10.74 45.49 -37.14
C HIS A 180 10.83 46.54 -38.26
N MET A 181 9.70 47.06 -38.74
CA MET A 181 9.66 48.16 -39.72
C MET A 181 10.47 49.38 -39.26
N ALA A 182 10.35 49.76 -37.98
CA ALA A 182 11.11 50.86 -37.37
C ALA A 182 12.58 50.53 -37.05
N TRP A 183 13.03 49.29 -37.28
CA TRP A 183 14.45 48.91 -37.35
C TRP A 183 14.93 48.85 -38.80
N ASP A 184 14.13 48.31 -39.72
CA ASP A 184 14.44 48.23 -41.15
C ASP A 184 14.64 49.63 -41.75
N GLU A 185 13.79 50.61 -41.38
CA GLU A 185 13.94 52.03 -41.73
C GLU A 185 15.27 52.62 -41.22
N LYS A 186 15.70 52.25 -40.01
CA LYS A 186 16.99 52.69 -39.44
C LYS A 186 18.17 52.01 -40.14
N TYR A 187 18.06 50.72 -40.47
CA TYR A 187 19.08 50.00 -41.22
C TYR A 187 19.23 50.57 -42.63
N ALA A 188 18.14 50.85 -43.34
CA ALA A 188 18.16 51.55 -44.63
C ALA A 188 18.82 52.94 -44.51
N THR A 189 18.48 53.71 -43.46
CA THR A 189 19.11 55.02 -43.19
C THR A 189 20.61 54.92 -42.87
N VAL A 190 21.06 53.84 -42.24
CA VAL A 190 22.48 53.58 -41.94
C VAL A 190 23.23 53.07 -43.18
N LEU A 191 22.61 52.20 -43.99
CA LEU A 191 23.16 51.71 -45.25
C LEU A 191 23.35 52.84 -46.24
N SER A 192 22.35 53.69 -46.46
CA SER A 192 22.46 54.87 -47.34
C SER A 192 23.58 55.84 -46.92
N LYS A 193 23.84 55.98 -45.61
CA LYS A 193 25.00 56.74 -45.11
C LYS A 193 26.33 56.03 -45.36
N LEU A 194 26.36 54.70 -45.24
CA LEU A 194 27.54 53.88 -45.55
C LEU A 194 27.87 53.90 -47.04
N GLU A 195 26.86 53.85 -47.92
CA GLU A 195 27.01 54.00 -49.36
C GLU A 195 27.58 55.37 -49.72
N GLY A 196 27.06 56.46 -49.13
CA GLY A 196 27.64 57.80 -49.31
C GLY A 196 29.09 57.92 -48.82
N TYR A 197 29.41 57.32 -47.66
CA TYR A 197 30.81 57.22 -47.19
C TYR A 197 31.70 56.34 -48.09
N GLN A 198 31.12 55.49 -48.92
CA GLN A 198 31.86 54.64 -49.87
C GLN A 198 32.05 55.35 -51.21
N GLU A 199 31.06 56.10 -51.72
CA GLU A 199 31.23 57.00 -52.88
C GLU A 199 32.30 58.08 -52.62
N ASP A 200 32.29 58.71 -51.43
CA ASP A 200 33.31 59.69 -51.00
C ASP A 200 34.73 59.08 -50.93
N LYS A 201 34.82 57.75 -50.74
CA LYS A 201 36.08 57.01 -50.61
C LYS A 201 36.59 56.47 -51.95
N ASP A 202 35.68 56.06 -52.83
CA ASP A 202 35.98 55.54 -54.17
C ASP A 202 36.20 56.67 -55.20
N THR A 203 35.82 57.91 -54.88
CA THR A 203 36.15 59.13 -55.66
C THR A 203 37.08 60.13 -54.94
N PRO A 204 38.32 59.73 -54.56
CA PRO A 204 39.22 60.55 -53.75
C PRO A 204 39.69 61.81 -54.50
N LYS A 205 39.03 62.95 -54.24
CA LYS A 205 39.45 64.27 -54.72
C LYS A 205 40.85 64.58 -54.15
N LYS A 206 41.85 64.63 -55.03
CA LYS A 206 43.27 64.73 -54.71
C LYS A 206 43.66 66.13 -54.21
N LEU A 207 43.23 66.48 -53.01
CA LEU A 207 43.61 67.71 -52.32
C LEU A 207 45.06 67.58 -51.83
N VAL A 208 46.00 68.26 -52.50
CA VAL A 208 47.38 68.38 -52.02
C VAL A 208 47.38 69.41 -50.90
N VAL A 209 47.36 68.94 -49.65
CA VAL A 209 47.41 69.80 -48.47
C VAL A 209 48.82 69.74 -47.89
N ASP A 210 49.57 70.83 -48.08
CA ASP A 210 50.89 71.04 -47.45
C ASP A 210 50.66 71.50 -46.00
N MET A 211 50.23 70.56 -45.14
CA MET A 211 49.77 70.86 -43.78
C MET A 211 50.89 71.43 -42.91
N THR A 212 50.70 72.66 -42.46
CA THR A 212 51.59 73.27 -41.47
C THR A 212 51.39 72.61 -40.09
N MET A 213 52.43 72.63 -39.25
CA MET A 213 52.40 71.98 -37.93
C MET A 213 51.27 72.50 -37.02
N GLU A 214 50.85 73.76 -37.20
CA GLU A 214 49.77 74.40 -36.45
C GLU A 214 48.38 73.87 -36.86
N GLU A 215 48.15 73.57 -38.14
CA GLU A 215 46.92 72.94 -38.62
C GLU A 215 46.83 71.48 -38.16
N LEU A 216 47.96 70.78 -38.13
CA LEU A 216 48.04 69.41 -37.62
C LEU A 216 47.76 69.38 -36.11
N PHE A 217 48.22 70.39 -35.36
CA PHE A 217 47.85 70.58 -33.95
C PHE A 217 46.35 70.88 -33.78
N LYS A 218 45.77 71.83 -34.55
CA LYS A 218 44.32 72.13 -34.54
C LYS A 218 43.47 70.89 -34.86
N SER A 219 43.86 70.11 -35.86
CA SER A 219 43.21 68.85 -36.24
C SER A 219 43.22 67.83 -35.08
N ARG A 220 44.37 67.64 -34.43
CA ARG A 220 44.48 66.76 -33.25
C ARG A 220 43.68 67.27 -32.05
N PHE A 221 43.67 68.57 -31.80
CA PHE A 221 42.92 69.16 -30.69
C PHE A 221 41.40 69.05 -30.90
N LYS A 222 40.92 69.30 -32.13
CA LYS A 222 39.52 69.06 -32.50
C LYS A 222 39.16 67.57 -32.34
N SER A 223 39.97 66.66 -32.86
CA SER A 223 39.76 65.21 -32.69
C SER A 223 39.70 64.78 -31.23
N PHE A 224 40.43 65.44 -30.33
CA PHE A 224 40.38 65.17 -28.89
C PHE A 224 39.10 65.69 -28.22
N ILE A 225 38.60 66.86 -28.63
CA ILE A 225 37.30 67.40 -28.20
C ILE A 225 36.16 66.50 -28.70
N ASP A 226 36.15 66.17 -29.99
CA ASP A 226 35.15 65.29 -30.60
C ASP A 226 35.11 63.91 -29.92
N GLN A 227 36.26 63.38 -29.49
CA GLN A 227 36.36 62.15 -28.68
C GLN A 227 35.87 62.29 -27.24
N TYR A 228 35.91 63.49 -26.66
CA TYR A 228 35.38 63.78 -25.33
C TYR A 228 33.85 63.92 -25.35
N GLU A 229 33.31 64.67 -26.32
CA GLU A 229 31.86 64.80 -26.53
C GLU A 229 31.20 63.44 -26.80
N LEU A 230 31.83 62.59 -27.64
CA LEU A 230 31.34 61.24 -27.91
C LEU A 230 31.36 60.34 -26.66
N ARG A 231 32.33 60.55 -25.76
CA ARG A 231 32.44 59.82 -24.48
C ARG A 231 31.36 60.28 -23.48
N GLU A 232 31.09 61.58 -23.40
CA GLU A 232 30.02 62.14 -22.57
C GLU A 232 28.64 61.67 -23.04
N LEU A 233 28.40 61.67 -24.36
CA LEU A 233 27.18 61.12 -24.96
C LEU A 233 27.02 59.61 -24.64
N HIS A 234 28.10 58.84 -24.68
CA HIS A 234 28.11 57.44 -24.28
C HIS A 234 27.78 57.25 -22.79
N PHE A 235 28.36 58.07 -21.90
CA PHE A 235 28.02 58.05 -20.47
C PHE A 235 26.54 58.38 -20.21
N HIS A 236 25.97 59.37 -20.88
CA HIS A 236 24.53 59.67 -20.77
C HIS A 236 23.64 58.52 -21.25
N SER A 237 24.03 57.84 -22.34
CA SER A 237 23.33 56.65 -22.84
C SER A 237 23.40 55.48 -21.83
N LEU A 238 24.58 55.26 -21.23
CA LEU A 238 24.79 54.24 -20.20
C LEU A 238 23.95 54.54 -18.95
N MET A 239 23.94 55.79 -18.48
CA MET A 239 23.15 56.22 -17.32
C MET A 239 21.64 56.00 -17.55
N ARG A 240 21.09 56.41 -18.70
CA ARG A 240 19.68 56.15 -19.05
C ARG A 240 19.37 54.65 -19.10
N THR A 241 20.33 53.83 -19.55
CA THR A 241 20.17 52.36 -19.55
C THR A 241 20.09 51.82 -18.12
N LYS A 242 20.96 52.28 -17.20
CA LYS A 242 20.93 51.87 -15.79
C LYS A 242 19.71 52.36 -15.03
N GLU A 243 19.19 53.55 -15.35
CA GLU A 243 17.95 54.05 -14.78
C GLU A 243 16.73 53.21 -15.19
N LEU A 244 16.68 52.74 -16.44
CA LEU A 244 15.66 51.79 -16.91
C LEU A 244 15.80 50.39 -16.27
N GLU A 245 17.03 49.89 -16.07
CA GLU A 245 17.26 48.65 -15.32
C GLU A 245 16.70 48.75 -13.89
N VAL A 246 16.98 49.85 -13.17
CA VAL A 246 16.47 50.08 -11.81
C VAL A 246 14.94 50.13 -11.78
N GLN A 247 14.30 50.86 -12.71
CA GLN A 247 12.84 50.93 -12.81
C GLN A 247 12.21 49.55 -13.07
N TYR A 248 12.81 48.74 -13.96
CA TYR A 248 12.38 47.37 -14.21
C TYR A 248 12.49 46.49 -12.95
N HIS A 249 13.61 46.58 -12.22
CA HIS A 249 13.79 45.82 -10.98
C HIS A 249 12.80 46.24 -9.87
N MET A 250 12.49 47.54 -9.74
CA MET A 250 11.46 48.01 -8.81
C MET A 250 10.06 47.49 -9.17
N ALA A 251 9.64 47.60 -10.44
CA ALA A 251 8.34 47.10 -10.89
C ALA A 251 8.21 45.57 -10.74
N ARG A 252 9.31 44.83 -10.93
CA ARG A 252 9.37 43.38 -10.65
C ARG A 252 9.19 43.09 -9.16
N TYR A 253 9.90 43.81 -8.29
CA TYR A 253 9.80 43.63 -6.83
C TYR A 253 8.38 43.92 -6.31
N GLU A 254 7.70 44.96 -6.79
CA GLU A 254 6.30 45.22 -6.42
C GLU A 254 5.36 44.10 -6.86
N ARG A 255 5.58 43.53 -8.05
CA ARG A 255 4.81 42.38 -8.54
C ARG A 255 5.02 41.12 -7.69
N GLU A 256 6.26 40.82 -7.32
CA GLU A 256 6.59 39.67 -6.46
C GLU A 256 6.03 39.86 -5.04
N LYS A 257 6.18 41.06 -4.45
CA LYS A 257 5.58 41.43 -3.16
C LYS A 257 4.06 41.24 -3.17
N LYS A 258 3.36 41.76 -4.19
CA LYS A 258 1.90 41.63 -4.32
C LYS A 258 1.47 40.17 -4.49
N GLY A 259 2.29 39.35 -5.16
CA GLY A 259 2.13 37.89 -5.20
C GLY A 259 2.12 37.29 -3.79
N ALA A 260 3.21 37.51 -3.04
CA ALA A 260 3.38 37.00 -1.67
C ALA A 260 2.27 37.48 -0.70
N GLU A 261 1.78 38.71 -0.83
CA GLU A 261 0.65 39.23 -0.06
C GLU A 261 -0.65 38.45 -0.35
N THR A 262 -0.96 38.15 -1.62
CA THR A 262 -2.13 37.34 -1.98
C THR A 262 -2.00 35.88 -1.57
N GLU A 263 -0.79 35.32 -1.58
CA GLU A 263 -0.51 33.96 -1.11
C GLU A 263 -0.64 33.86 0.42
N SER A 264 -0.10 34.84 1.16
CA SER A 264 -0.28 35.00 2.61
C SER A 264 -1.75 35.11 3.01
N ALA A 265 -2.60 35.75 2.18
CA ALA A 265 -4.05 35.80 2.41
C ALA A 265 -4.71 34.42 2.21
N LYS A 266 -4.39 33.71 1.12
CA LYS A 266 -4.87 32.34 0.86
C LYS A 266 -4.44 31.35 1.94
N ALA A 267 -3.18 31.42 2.39
CA ALA A 267 -2.65 30.57 3.45
C ALA A 267 -3.42 30.75 4.77
N ARG A 268 -3.72 31.99 5.16
CA ARG A 268 -4.54 32.29 6.35
C ARG A 268 -5.99 31.78 6.21
N GLN A 269 -6.58 31.88 5.02
CA GLN A 269 -7.92 31.33 4.76
C GLN A 269 -7.95 29.79 4.87
N LEU A 270 -6.96 29.11 4.28
CA LEU A 270 -6.81 27.66 4.38
C LEU A 270 -6.55 27.20 5.82
N GLN A 271 -5.72 27.93 6.57
CA GLN A 271 -5.45 27.64 7.99
C GLN A 271 -6.73 27.74 8.84
N ALA A 272 -7.57 28.75 8.61
CA ALA A 272 -8.87 28.87 9.27
C ALA A 272 -9.84 27.72 8.89
N GLN A 273 -9.83 27.29 7.62
CA GLN A 273 -10.63 26.16 7.15
C GLN A 273 -10.18 24.83 7.77
N VAL A 274 -8.88 24.58 7.88
CA VAL A 274 -8.32 23.41 8.57
C VAL A 274 -8.71 23.41 10.04
N GLN A 275 -8.60 24.55 10.74
CA GLN A 275 -9.03 24.65 12.14
C GLN A 275 -10.54 24.39 12.34
N ALA A 276 -11.38 24.76 11.37
CA ALA A 276 -12.80 24.40 11.38
C ALA A 276 -13.00 22.88 11.21
N PHE A 277 -12.30 22.25 10.26
CA PHE A 277 -12.38 20.80 10.06
C PHE A 277 -11.88 19.99 11.26
N THR A 278 -10.75 20.37 11.88
CA THR A 278 -10.25 19.70 13.10
C THR A 278 -11.25 19.76 14.26
N LYS A 279 -12.01 20.87 14.39
CA LYS A 279 -13.09 20.95 15.39
C LYS A 279 -14.24 20.00 15.07
N THR A 280 -14.70 19.93 13.82
CA THR A 280 -15.75 18.97 13.41
C THR A 280 -15.29 17.52 13.51
N GLU A 281 -14.01 17.24 13.25
CA GLU A 281 -13.42 15.91 13.41
C GLU A 281 -13.38 15.50 14.88
N THR A 282 -13.00 16.40 15.78
CA THR A 282 -12.98 16.15 17.24
C THR A 282 -14.38 15.84 17.75
N GLU A 283 -15.39 16.59 17.30
CA GLU A 283 -16.79 16.35 17.65
C GLU A 283 -17.30 15.00 17.12
N LEU A 284 -17.00 14.65 15.87
CA LEU A 284 -17.37 13.34 15.30
C LEU A 284 -16.64 12.17 15.99
N ARG A 285 -15.39 12.34 16.42
CA ARG A 285 -14.66 11.35 17.24
C ARG A 285 -15.31 11.17 18.60
N ASN A 286 -15.74 12.24 19.27
CA ASN A 286 -16.46 12.16 20.54
C ASN A 286 -17.79 11.40 20.38
N GLN A 287 -18.56 11.71 19.33
CA GLN A 287 -19.81 11.01 19.02
C GLN A 287 -19.57 9.53 18.69
N LEU A 288 -18.51 9.20 17.94
CA LEU A 288 -18.13 7.82 17.64
C LEU A 288 -17.80 7.03 18.91
N ASN A 289 -17.04 7.60 19.85
CA ASN A 289 -16.73 6.95 21.13
C ASN A 289 -18.02 6.63 21.91
N VAL A 290 -18.99 7.55 21.97
CA VAL A 290 -20.30 7.29 22.60
C VAL A 290 -21.09 6.17 21.91
N TYR A 291 -20.91 5.96 20.60
CA TYR A 291 -21.47 4.80 19.90
C TYR A 291 -20.70 3.50 20.18
N VAL A 292 -19.36 3.55 20.33
CA VAL A 292 -18.55 2.39 20.72
C VAL A 292 -18.90 1.92 22.12
N ASP A 293 -19.05 2.83 23.10
CA ASP A 293 -19.45 2.48 24.46
C ASP A 293 -20.85 1.85 24.51
N LYS A 294 -21.80 2.36 23.70
CA LYS A 294 -23.13 1.76 23.55
C LYS A 294 -23.07 0.39 22.87
N PHE A 295 -22.23 0.21 21.85
CA PHE A 295 -22.06 -1.08 21.19
C PHE A 295 -21.48 -2.11 22.17
N LYS A 296 -20.51 -1.71 22.99
CA LYS A 296 -19.97 -2.55 24.06
C LYS A 296 -21.01 -2.96 25.09
N GLN A 297 -21.94 -2.06 25.49
CA GLN A 297 -23.07 -2.45 26.35
C GLN A 297 -24.01 -3.48 25.68
N VAL A 298 -24.18 -3.43 24.35
CA VAL A 298 -24.94 -4.44 23.59
C VAL A 298 -24.18 -5.76 23.51
N GLU A 299 -22.85 -5.73 23.35
CA GLU A 299 -21.98 -6.91 23.38
C GLU A 299 -21.98 -7.57 24.77
N ASP A 300 -21.79 -6.79 25.84
CA ASP A 300 -21.82 -7.26 27.22
C ASP A 300 -23.19 -7.88 27.56
N THR A 301 -24.31 -7.25 27.16
CA THR A 301 -25.65 -7.82 27.40
C THR A 301 -25.96 -9.04 26.54
N LEU A 302 -25.45 -9.12 25.31
CA LEU A 302 -25.55 -10.31 24.47
C LEU A 302 -24.75 -11.49 25.06
N ASN A 303 -23.53 -11.25 25.55
CA ASN A 303 -22.70 -12.25 26.20
C ASN A 303 -23.37 -12.79 27.47
N ASN A 304 -23.86 -11.90 28.36
CA ASN A 304 -24.63 -12.29 29.54
C ASN A 304 -25.89 -13.11 29.17
N SER A 305 -26.58 -12.77 28.07
CA SER A 305 -27.72 -13.54 27.58
C SER A 305 -27.30 -14.92 27.02
N ASN A 306 -26.13 -15.02 26.40
CA ASN A 306 -25.60 -16.28 25.87
C ASN A 306 -25.21 -17.25 27.00
N ASP A 307 -24.58 -16.76 28.07
CA ASP A 307 -24.29 -17.54 29.28
C ASP A 307 -25.58 -18.00 29.99
N LEU A 308 -26.64 -17.18 29.95
CA LEU A 308 -27.97 -17.57 30.42
C LEU A 308 -28.56 -18.70 29.55
N PHE A 309 -28.41 -18.65 28.22
CA PHE A 309 -28.82 -19.76 27.34
C PHE A 309 -27.99 -21.04 27.55
N LEU A 310 -26.69 -20.92 27.84
CA LEU A 310 -25.82 -22.07 28.14
C LEU A 310 -26.19 -22.74 29.47
N SER A 311 -26.51 -21.96 30.50
CA SER A 311 -26.98 -22.48 31.79
C SER A 311 -28.37 -23.14 31.66
N PHE A 312 -29.35 -22.49 31.00
CA PHE A 312 -30.65 -23.13 30.70
C PHE A 312 -30.50 -24.43 29.91
N ARG A 313 -29.62 -24.47 28.90
CA ARG A 313 -29.36 -25.68 28.11
C ARG A 313 -28.81 -26.82 28.99
N LYS A 314 -27.90 -26.51 29.92
CA LYS A 314 -27.34 -27.47 30.87
C LYS A 314 -28.41 -28.00 31.83
N GLU A 315 -29.26 -27.13 32.38
CA GLU A 315 -30.39 -27.54 33.23
C GLU A 315 -31.40 -28.42 32.48
N MET A 316 -31.74 -28.09 31.22
CA MET A 316 -32.59 -28.93 30.38
C MET A 316 -31.96 -30.31 30.10
N GLU A 317 -30.66 -30.37 29.90
CA GLU A 317 -29.95 -31.64 29.69
C GLU A 317 -29.93 -32.50 30.96
N ASP A 318 -29.72 -31.90 32.12
CA ASP A 318 -29.73 -32.61 33.41
C ASP A 318 -31.16 -33.00 33.85
N MET A 319 -32.18 -32.20 33.52
CA MET A 319 -33.60 -32.58 33.58
C MET A 319 -33.90 -33.78 32.67
N SER A 320 -33.37 -33.82 31.45
CA SER A 320 -33.53 -34.95 30.53
C SER A 320 -32.86 -36.22 31.06
N LYS A 321 -31.65 -36.12 31.62
CA LYS A 321 -30.96 -37.22 32.31
C LYS A 321 -31.75 -37.72 33.52
N LYS A 322 -32.36 -36.82 34.31
CA LYS A 322 -33.22 -37.15 35.45
C LYS A 322 -34.51 -37.86 35.00
N GLY A 323 -35.15 -37.40 33.93
CA GLY A 323 -36.30 -38.04 33.31
C GLY A 323 -35.99 -39.49 32.91
N LYS A 324 -34.92 -39.71 32.14
CA LYS A 324 -34.49 -41.07 31.72
C LYS A 324 -34.13 -41.99 32.89
N ARG A 325 -33.63 -41.46 34.02
CA ARG A 325 -33.41 -42.25 35.24
C ARG A 325 -34.73 -42.70 35.87
N LEU A 326 -35.67 -41.77 36.06
CA LEU A 326 -36.99 -42.07 36.63
C LEU A 326 -37.80 -43.01 35.73
N GLU A 327 -37.70 -42.88 34.41
CA GLU A 327 -38.32 -43.77 33.44
C GLU A 327 -37.78 -45.21 33.56
N LYS A 328 -36.45 -45.38 33.64
CA LYS A 328 -35.81 -46.68 33.87
C LYS A 328 -36.15 -47.30 35.24
N GLU A 329 -36.28 -46.48 36.27
CA GLU A 329 -36.72 -46.91 37.61
C GLU A 329 -38.18 -47.38 37.59
N ASN A 330 -39.06 -46.66 36.89
CA ASN A 330 -40.47 -46.99 36.72
C ASN A 330 -40.67 -48.27 35.88
N GLU A 331 -39.85 -48.50 34.85
CA GLU A 331 -39.76 -49.82 34.20
C GLU A 331 -39.37 -50.93 35.18
N GLY A 332 -38.39 -50.68 36.05
CA GLY A 332 -37.95 -51.63 37.07
C GLY A 332 -39.08 -52.02 38.03
N LEU A 333 -39.79 -51.01 38.56
CA LEU A 333 -40.97 -51.19 39.41
C LEU A 333 -42.11 -51.92 38.67
N LYS A 334 -42.32 -51.64 37.38
CA LYS A 334 -43.29 -52.35 36.54
C LYS A 334 -42.91 -53.84 36.39
N ARG A 335 -41.66 -54.15 36.05
CA ARG A 335 -41.16 -55.55 35.98
C ARG A 335 -41.27 -56.26 37.34
N GLN A 336 -41.03 -55.57 38.45
CA GLN A 336 -41.20 -56.11 39.80
C GLN A 336 -42.69 -56.38 40.14
N LYS A 337 -43.61 -55.51 39.69
CA LYS A 337 -45.06 -55.71 39.80
C LYS A 337 -45.54 -56.90 38.96
N GLU A 338 -44.99 -57.06 37.76
CA GLU A 338 -45.30 -58.20 36.87
C GLU A 338 -44.77 -59.52 37.45
N ALA A 339 -43.55 -59.55 37.98
CA ALA A 339 -42.97 -60.72 38.65
C ALA A 339 -43.74 -61.10 39.94
N THR A 340 -44.18 -60.12 40.74
CA THR A 340 -45.01 -60.39 41.93
C THR A 340 -46.41 -60.87 41.56
N ALA A 341 -47.03 -60.34 40.50
CA ALA A 341 -48.29 -60.86 39.98
C ALA A 341 -48.16 -62.30 39.45
N ALA A 342 -47.07 -62.63 38.75
CA ALA A 342 -46.78 -63.99 38.30
C ALA A 342 -46.58 -64.97 39.47
N ASN A 343 -45.89 -64.57 40.54
CA ASN A 343 -45.76 -65.39 41.75
C ASN A 343 -47.12 -65.61 42.45
N ILE A 344 -47.99 -64.60 42.50
CA ILE A 344 -49.35 -64.73 43.05
C ILE A 344 -50.19 -65.70 42.21
N LEU A 345 -50.08 -65.66 40.88
CA LEU A 345 -50.72 -66.64 39.99
C LEU A 345 -50.20 -68.06 40.26
N ARG A 346 -48.89 -68.26 40.35
CA ARG A 346 -48.29 -69.58 40.65
C ARG A 346 -48.77 -70.14 42.00
N MET A 347 -48.84 -69.29 43.04
CA MET A 347 -49.39 -69.67 44.34
C MET A 347 -50.90 -70.01 44.27
N ALA A 348 -51.67 -69.36 43.38
CA ALA A 348 -53.07 -69.69 43.16
C ALA A 348 -53.24 -71.03 42.42
N GLU A 349 -52.35 -71.35 41.47
CA GLU A 349 -52.30 -72.63 40.76
C GLU A 349 -51.91 -73.78 41.70
N GLU A 350 -50.84 -73.61 42.50
CA GLU A 350 -50.46 -74.54 43.57
C GLU A 350 -51.64 -74.81 44.52
N ARG A 351 -52.35 -73.75 44.93
CA ARG A 351 -53.54 -73.86 45.79
C ARG A 351 -54.70 -74.59 45.10
N GLN A 352 -54.91 -74.43 43.79
CA GLN A 352 -55.87 -75.24 43.04
C GLN A 352 -55.44 -76.70 42.94
N GLU A 353 -54.15 -76.98 42.78
CA GLU A 353 -53.63 -78.35 42.73
C GLU A 353 -53.78 -79.05 44.09
N PHE A 354 -53.48 -78.36 45.20
CA PHE A 354 -53.79 -78.84 46.54
C PHE A 354 -55.30 -79.05 46.75
N LYS A 355 -56.17 -78.17 46.24
CA LYS A 355 -57.63 -78.37 46.29
C LYS A 355 -58.07 -79.62 45.52
N LYS A 356 -57.53 -79.87 44.32
CA LYS A 356 -57.76 -81.10 43.55
C LYS A 356 -57.26 -82.35 44.29
N LYS A 357 -56.09 -82.29 44.94
CA LYS A 357 -55.55 -83.36 45.79
C LYS A 357 -56.44 -83.62 47.01
N PHE A 358 -56.99 -82.57 47.62
CA PHE A 358 -57.94 -82.67 48.74
C PHE A 358 -59.27 -83.30 48.30
N GLU A 359 -59.89 -82.82 47.22
CA GLU A 359 -61.11 -83.40 46.64
C GLU A 359 -60.94 -84.87 46.20
N ALA A 360 -59.75 -85.25 45.72
CA ALA A 360 -59.41 -86.63 45.43
C ALA A 360 -59.25 -87.48 46.70
N GLY A 361 -58.71 -86.90 47.77
CA GLY A 361 -58.68 -87.49 49.12
C GLY A 361 -60.08 -87.68 49.71
N GLU A 362 -60.94 -86.67 49.57
CA GLU A 362 -62.33 -86.70 50.04
C GLU A 362 -63.18 -87.71 49.25
N LYS A 363 -62.97 -87.85 47.93
CA LYS A 363 -63.56 -88.93 47.13
C LYS A 363 -63.08 -90.33 47.56
N LYS A 364 -61.81 -90.47 47.96
CA LYS A 364 -61.31 -91.72 48.57
C LYS A 364 -61.93 -91.97 49.95
N MET A 365 -62.06 -90.93 50.78
CA MET A 365 -62.72 -90.99 52.09
C MET A 365 -64.19 -91.39 51.95
N SER A 366 -64.93 -90.78 51.01
CA SER A 366 -66.32 -91.09 50.68
C SER A 366 -66.47 -92.53 50.17
N LYS A 367 -65.55 -93.00 49.32
CA LYS A 367 -65.54 -94.40 48.86
C LYS A 367 -65.22 -95.38 50.01
N LEU A 368 -64.33 -95.02 50.93
CA LEU A 368 -64.03 -95.83 52.11
C LEU A 368 -65.22 -95.85 53.08
N MET A 369 -65.87 -94.72 53.32
CA MET A 369 -67.12 -94.59 54.08
C MET A 369 -68.24 -95.43 53.46
N SER A 370 -68.39 -95.42 52.13
CA SER A 370 -69.35 -96.27 51.41
C SER A 370 -69.06 -97.77 51.59
N ILE A 371 -67.78 -98.17 51.58
CA ILE A 371 -67.38 -99.56 51.87
C ILE A 371 -67.66 -99.93 53.33
N ILE A 372 -67.35 -99.05 54.29
CA ILE A 372 -67.66 -99.24 55.72
C ILE A 372 -69.18 -99.35 55.94
N GLN A 373 -69.97 -98.50 55.29
CA GLN A 373 -71.43 -98.48 55.38
C GLN A 373 -72.06 -99.73 54.74
N GLY A 374 -71.48 -100.24 53.64
CA GLY A 374 -71.85 -101.54 53.07
C GLY A 374 -71.49 -102.71 53.98
N MET A 375 -70.29 -102.71 54.58
CA MET A 375 -69.87 -103.72 55.56
C MET A 375 -70.68 -103.66 56.87
N GLN A 376 -71.28 -102.53 57.23
CA GLN A 376 -72.21 -102.43 58.35
C GLN A 376 -73.59 -103.02 58.07
N GLN A 377 -73.98 -103.22 56.80
CA GLN A 377 -75.21 -103.95 56.43
C GLN A 377 -75.02 -105.48 56.43
N GLN A 378 -73.79 -105.99 56.56
CA GLN A 378 -73.46 -107.41 56.75
C GLN A 378 -72.58 -107.56 58.00
N GLY A 379 -73.19 -107.29 59.16
CA GLY A 379 -72.47 -106.71 60.29
C GLY A 379 -71.51 -107.61 61.09
N ARG A 380 -70.37 -107.03 61.48
CA ARG A 380 -69.68 -107.29 62.76
C ARG A 380 -68.72 -106.16 63.19
N SER A 381 -69.06 -105.50 64.30
CA SER A 381 -68.17 -105.09 65.42
C SER A 381 -66.83 -104.32 65.23
N VAL A 382 -66.89 -102.99 65.46
CA VAL A 382 -65.96 -102.12 66.27
C VAL A 382 -64.52 -101.77 65.72
N PRO A 383 -63.50 -101.16 66.44
CA PRO A 383 -62.80 -99.91 65.99
C PRO A 383 -61.22 -100.01 66.04
N PRO A 384 -60.37 -99.00 66.43
CA PRO A 384 -60.28 -97.52 66.25
C PRO A 384 -58.88 -97.04 65.68
N ALA A 385 -58.56 -95.72 65.78
CA ALA A 385 -57.21 -95.12 66.04
C ALA A 385 -56.10 -95.03 64.94
N VAL A 386 -55.00 -94.22 65.01
CA VAL A 386 -54.71 -92.84 65.54
C VAL A 386 -53.26 -92.34 65.20
N ILE A 387 -52.96 -91.03 65.29
CA ILE A 387 -51.65 -90.31 65.58
C ILE A 387 -50.54 -90.00 64.51
N GLU A 388 -50.17 -88.70 64.48
CA GLU A 388 -48.90 -87.90 64.35
C GLU A 388 -47.56 -88.36 63.70
N GLY A 389 -46.71 -87.35 63.32
CA GLY A 389 -45.28 -87.35 63.75
C GLY A 389 -44.13 -86.71 62.92
N GLN A 390 -43.70 -85.46 63.24
CA GLN A 390 -42.27 -85.02 63.42
C GLN A 390 -41.25 -85.08 62.20
N GLN A 391 -39.97 -84.59 62.16
CA GLN A 391 -39.08 -83.75 63.02
C GLN A 391 -37.90 -82.99 62.25
N GLN A 392 -36.77 -82.71 62.94
CA GLN A 392 -35.61 -81.80 62.75
C GLN A 392 -34.35 -82.37 62.00
N GLN A 393 -33.21 -81.71 61.67
CA GLN A 393 -32.64 -80.30 61.58
C GLN A 393 -31.18 -80.38 60.98
N GLN A 394 -30.49 -79.25 60.70
CA GLN A 394 -28.99 -79.03 60.61
C GLN A 394 -28.29 -78.81 59.24
N SER A 395 -26.99 -78.40 59.30
CA SER A 395 -26.18 -77.60 58.34
C SER A 395 -24.67 -77.69 58.70
N GLY A 396 -23.65 -77.21 57.95
CA GLY A 396 -23.55 -76.48 56.67
C GLY A 396 -22.46 -75.36 56.69
N GLY A 397 -21.57 -75.27 55.67
CA GLY A 397 -20.50 -74.24 55.54
C GLY A 397 -19.43 -74.57 54.46
N GLY A 398 -18.50 -73.64 54.14
CA GLY A 398 -17.30 -73.88 53.28
C GLY A 398 -17.06 -72.87 52.13
N ALA A 399 -15.78 -72.61 51.75
CA ALA A 399 -15.36 -71.57 50.78
C ALA A 399 -14.27 -72.05 49.78
N GLY A 400 -13.98 -71.32 48.69
CA GLY A 400 -12.68 -71.45 47.98
C GLY A 400 -12.55 -71.01 46.48
N ALA A 401 -11.65 -70.04 46.22
CA ALA A 401 -10.75 -69.90 45.05
C ALA A 401 -11.29 -69.73 43.59
N SER A 402 -10.35 -69.65 42.62
CA SER A 402 -10.47 -69.03 41.27
C SER A 402 -9.57 -69.67 40.20
N ASP A 403 -9.90 -69.56 38.90
CA ASP A 403 -8.98 -69.95 37.78
C ASP A 403 -9.30 -69.29 36.40
N VAL A 404 -8.40 -69.46 35.40
CA VAL A 404 -8.39 -68.87 34.01
C VAL A 404 -7.61 -69.81 33.02
N PRO A 405 -7.08 -69.50 31.78
CA PRO A 405 -7.18 -68.35 30.82
C PRO A 405 -7.30 -68.72 29.29
N THR A 406 -7.01 -67.75 28.38
CA THR A 406 -6.28 -67.82 27.05
C THR A 406 -6.94 -67.89 25.64
N ALA A 407 -6.26 -67.18 24.69
CA ALA A 407 -6.11 -67.34 23.21
C ALA A 407 -7.25 -66.97 22.20
N GLY A 408 -7.01 -66.47 20.96
CA GLY A 408 -5.77 -65.97 20.28
C GLY A 408 -5.87 -65.76 18.73
N ALA A 409 -4.90 -65.05 18.10
CA ALA A 409 -4.61 -64.92 16.62
C ALA A 409 -5.65 -64.22 15.68
N ALA A 410 -5.44 -63.85 14.38
CA ALA A 410 -4.35 -63.32 13.50
C ALA A 410 -4.89 -63.21 12.00
N THR A 411 -4.38 -62.56 10.93
CA THR A 411 -3.51 -61.39 10.55
C THR A 411 -3.66 -61.08 9.01
N HIS A 412 -2.99 -60.05 8.44
CA HIS A 412 -2.78 -59.68 7.00
C HIS A 412 -3.94 -59.00 6.18
N ALA A 413 -3.75 -58.59 4.90
CA ALA A 413 -2.89 -57.52 4.30
C ALA A 413 -3.05 -57.40 2.73
N ASP A 414 -3.03 -56.16 2.22
CA ASP A 414 -2.64 -55.63 0.87
C ASP A 414 -3.29 -55.94 -0.52
N GLU A 415 -3.09 -54.96 -1.44
CA GLU A 415 -2.99 -54.90 -2.94
C GLU A 415 -4.12 -55.25 -3.97
N SER A 416 -4.65 -54.19 -4.62
CA SER A 416 -4.72 -53.80 -6.08
C SER A 416 -5.23 -54.65 -7.29
N GLU A 417 -5.70 -53.89 -8.32
CA GLU A 417 -5.66 -54.06 -9.82
C GLU A 417 -6.95 -54.28 -10.68
N TYR A 418 -7.01 -53.50 -11.79
CA TYR A 418 -7.50 -53.65 -13.20
C TYR A 418 -8.45 -54.82 -13.64
N SER A 419 -9.31 -54.75 -14.69
CA SER A 419 -9.80 -53.71 -15.66
C SER A 419 -10.81 -54.34 -16.70
N ASP A 420 -11.29 -53.77 -17.84
CA ASP A 420 -11.11 -52.49 -18.59
C ASP A 420 -12.44 -51.73 -18.94
N GLU A 421 -13.12 -51.75 -20.10
CA GLU A 421 -13.17 -52.61 -21.33
C GLU A 421 -13.34 -51.75 -22.65
N GLU A 422 -13.55 -52.36 -23.84
CA GLU A 422 -13.47 -51.77 -25.23
C GLU A 422 -14.85 -51.59 -25.96
N GLU A 423 -15.07 -50.81 -27.04
CA GLU A 423 -14.22 -49.82 -27.76
C GLU A 423 -14.87 -48.40 -27.93
N GLU A 424 -15.59 -47.89 -28.95
CA GLU A 424 -16.11 -48.28 -30.29
C GLU A 424 -16.57 -46.98 -31.04
N GLU A 425 -16.27 -46.72 -32.34
CA GLU A 425 -16.42 -45.39 -33.02
C GLU A 425 -16.56 -45.42 -34.59
N GLU A 426 -17.20 -44.41 -35.25
CA GLU A 426 -17.25 -44.17 -36.75
C GLU A 426 -17.53 -42.64 -37.09
N GLU A 427 -17.40 -42.20 -38.35
CA GLU A 427 -16.88 -40.85 -38.75
C GLU A 427 -17.85 -39.87 -39.53
N ASP A 428 -17.28 -38.81 -40.13
CA ASP A 428 -17.73 -37.94 -41.25
C ASP A 428 -18.85 -36.85 -41.07
N GLU A 429 -18.90 -35.75 -41.85
CA GLU A 429 -17.86 -34.82 -42.38
C GLU A 429 -18.54 -33.50 -42.90
N GLU A 430 -17.78 -32.63 -43.60
CA GLU A 430 -18.18 -31.51 -44.49
C GLU A 430 -18.75 -30.18 -43.90
N GLU A 431 -18.78 -29.18 -44.79
CA GLU A 431 -18.84 -27.73 -44.54
C GLU A 431 -20.12 -27.11 -45.17
N GLU A 432 -20.47 -25.87 -44.81
CA GLU A 432 -20.91 -24.89 -45.84
C GLU A 432 -20.71 -23.44 -45.34
N GLU A 433 -20.34 -22.56 -46.27
CA GLU A 433 -20.21 -21.11 -46.05
C GLU A 433 -21.54 -20.39 -46.30
N GLU A 434 -21.69 -19.16 -45.81
CA GLU A 434 -22.48 -18.17 -46.56
C GLU A 434 -21.84 -16.77 -46.46
N LEU A 435 -21.60 -16.15 -47.63
CA LEU A 435 -20.96 -14.84 -47.76
C LEU A 435 -21.98 -13.70 -47.62
N SER A 436 -21.45 -12.49 -47.39
CA SER A 436 -22.07 -11.29 -47.98
C SER A 436 -20.98 -10.38 -48.55
N GLU A 437 -21.09 -10.10 -49.85
CA GLU A 437 -20.22 -9.22 -50.66
C GLU A 437 -20.01 -7.84 -50.01
N PHE A 438 -18.77 -7.32 -49.99
CA PHE A 438 -18.06 -6.61 -51.07
C PHE A 438 -18.66 -5.24 -51.41
N ASP A 439 -17.83 -4.20 -51.27
CA ASP A 439 -17.78 -3.02 -52.14
C ASP A 439 -16.36 -2.45 -52.00
N ASP A 440 -15.55 -2.56 -53.06
CA ASP A 440 -14.19 -2.01 -53.14
C ASP A 440 -14.24 -0.65 -53.84
N GLU A 441 -13.54 0.36 -53.30
CA GLU A 441 -13.07 1.51 -54.11
C GLU A 441 -11.57 1.79 -53.85
N ASP A 442 -10.81 1.62 -54.93
CA ASP A 442 -9.49 2.19 -55.27
C ASP A 442 -8.26 1.91 -54.37
N GLU A 443 -7.44 0.97 -54.86
CA GLU A 443 -6.01 0.82 -54.56
C GLU A 443 -5.18 1.85 -55.35
N ASP A 444 -4.60 2.84 -54.66
CA ASP A 444 -3.65 3.80 -55.26
C ASP A 444 -2.25 3.63 -54.62
N THR A 445 -1.25 3.30 -55.44
CA THR A 445 0.06 2.80 -54.95
C THR A 445 1.09 3.92 -54.79
N GLU A 446 1.20 4.54 -53.62
CA GLU A 446 2.31 5.49 -53.36
C GLU A 446 3.63 4.77 -53.01
N GLU A 447 4.70 5.14 -53.73
CA GLU A 447 6.04 4.56 -53.63
C GLU A 447 6.77 4.91 -52.31
N ASP A 448 7.63 4.00 -51.85
CA ASP A 448 8.43 4.11 -50.62
C ASP A 448 9.39 5.33 -50.65
N PRO A 449 9.15 6.41 -49.87
CA PRO A 449 9.96 7.62 -49.97
C PRO A 449 11.32 7.44 -49.29
N GLN A 450 12.39 7.54 -50.09
CA GLN A 450 13.77 7.57 -49.57
C GLN A 450 13.93 8.61 -48.45
N PRO A 451 14.76 8.33 -47.41
CA PRO A 451 14.73 9.09 -46.16
C PRO A 451 15.21 10.54 -46.32
N SER A 452 14.25 11.45 -46.47
CA SER A 452 14.48 12.89 -46.56
C SER A 452 15.00 13.49 -45.24
N GLU A 453 15.71 14.62 -45.33
CA GLU A 453 16.55 15.16 -44.24
C GLU A 453 15.81 15.69 -42.99
N GLN A 454 14.49 15.49 -42.87
CA GLN A 454 13.67 16.05 -41.79
C GLN A 454 13.80 15.35 -40.43
N ASN A 455 14.52 14.21 -40.33
CA ASN A 455 14.69 13.45 -39.08
C ASN A 455 15.88 13.88 -38.20
N ARG A 456 16.34 15.14 -38.27
CA ARG A 456 17.27 15.68 -37.24
C ARG A 456 16.49 15.94 -35.95
N PRO A 457 16.88 15.41 -34.78
CA PRO A 457 16.22 15.72 -33.52
C PRO A 457 16.38 17.21 -33.22
N LEU A 458 15.25 17.93 -33.14
CA LEU A 458 15.18 19.38 -32.93
C LEU A 458 15.88 19.86 -31.65
N PHE A 459 16.10 18.95 -30.70
CA PHE A 459 16.82 19.19 -29.46
C PHE A 459 17.88 18.10 -29.25
N PRO A 460 19.13 18.44 -28.84
CA PRO A 460 20.27 17.53 -28.86
C PRO A 460 20.34 16.62 -27.61
N TRP A 461 19.26 15.87 -27.31
CA TRP A 461 19.10 15.06 -26.10
C TRP A 461 20.32 14.19 -25.74
N LYS A 462 20.85 13.43 -26.72
CA LYS A 462 22.02 12.56 -26.53
C LYS A 462 23.25 13.33 -26.04
N ARG A 463 23.47 14.57 -26.52
CA ARG A 463 24.57 15.43 -26.03
C ARG A 463 24.27 16.03 -24.65
N LEU A 464 23.01 16.39 -24.37
CA LEU A 464 22.62 16.94 -23.07
C LEU A 464 22.82 15.91 -21.96
N ILE A 465 22.31 14.69 -22.14
CA ILE A 465 22.40 13.60 -21.14
C ILE A 465 23.85 13.19 -20.90
N MET A 466 24.67 13.04 -21.96
CA MET A 466 26.12 12.83 -21.77
C MET A 466 26.79 13.99 -21.03
N GLY A 467 26.40 15.23 -21.31
CA GLY A 467 26.91 16.42 -20.60
C GLY A 467 26.52 16.45 -19.12
N PHE A 468 25.29 16.07 -18.78
CA PHE A 468 24.83 15.93 -17.38
C PHE A 468 25.56 14.80 -16.66
N SER A 469 25.72 13.63 -17.30
CA SER A 469 26.46 12.49 -16.76
C SER A 469 27.93 12.85 -16.46
N ILE A 470 28.65 13.43 -17.43
CA ILE A 470 30.04 13.88 -17.25
C ILE A 470 30.13 14.97 -16.17
N GLY A 471 29.19 15.92 -16.15
CA GLY A 471 29.14 16.98 -15.13
C GLY A 471 28.92 16.45 -13.71
N HIS A 472 28.03 15.47 -13.55
CA HIS A 472 27.78 14.76 -12.29
C HIS A 472 29.04 14.00 -11.83
N TYR A 473 29.65 13.19 -12.70
CA TYR A 473 30.88 12.47 -12.37
C TYR A 473 32.04 13.42 -12.01
N ALA A 474 32.20 14.54 -12.73
CA ALA A 474 33.21 15.55 -12.40
C ALA A 474 32.96 16.21 -11.04
N PHE A 475 31.69 16.44 -10.66
CA PHE A 475 31.32 16.98 -9.35
C PHE A 475 31.55 15.98 -8.22
N GLU A 476 31.07 14.74 -8.35
CA GLU A 476 31.30 13.64 -7.39
C GLU A 476 32.80 13.38 -7.19
N SER A 477 33.58 13.42 -8.29
CA SER A 477 35.04 13.30 -8.26
C SER A 477 35.71 14.48 -7.54
N PHE A 478 35.28 15.71 -7.80
CA PHE A 478 35.79 16.91 -7.12
C PHE A 478 35.55 16.84 -5.61
N LEU A 479 34.35 16.46 -5.17
CA LEU A 479 34.05 16.27 -3.75
C LEU A 479 34.93 15.16 -3.15
N THR A 480 35.06 14.02 -3.84
CA THR A 480 35.89 12.90 -3.37
C THR A 480 37.37 13.27 -3.28
N LEU A 481 37.90 14.10 -4.19
CA LEU A 481 39.27 14.63 -4.12
C LEU A 481 39.46 15.59 -2.93
N ARG A 482 38.47 16.44 -2.61
CA ARG A 482 38.49 17.28 -1.39
C ARG A 482 38.55 16.42 -0.13
N GLN A 483 37.70 15.39 -0.05
CA GLN A 483 37.72 14.46 1.08
C GLN A 483 39.06 13.71 1.14
N TYR A 484 39.62 13.27 0.02
CA TYR A 484 40.93 12.64 -0.04
C TYR A 484 42.07 13.56 0.47
N SER A 485 41.97 14.88 0.28
CA SER A 485 42.90 15.85 0.87
C SER A 485 42.74 15.99 2.39
N VAL A 486 41.52 15.93 2.92
CA VAL A 486 41.29 15.86 4.39
C VAL A 486 41.84 14.54 4.94
N LEU A 487 41.67 13.44 4.21
CA LEU A 487 42.17 12.10 4.56
C LEU A 487 43.71 11.96 4.48
N GLN A 488 44.45 13.02 4.20
CA GLN A 488 45.93 13.06 4.28
C GLN A 488 46.45 13.64 5.61
N ARG A 489 45.57 14.12 6.49
CA ARG A 489 45.94 14.64 7.82
C ARG A 489 46.53 13.52 8.68
N SER A 490 47.66 13.80 9.32
CA SER A 490 48.42 12.84 10.14
C SER A 490 48.00 12.78 11.61
N SER A 491 47.20 13.73 12.09
CA SER A 491 46.74 13.81 13.49
C SER A 491 45.21 13.89 13.60
N PRO A 492 44.62 13.31 14.67
CA PRO A 492 43.19 13.38 14.91
C PRO A 492 42.72 14.82 15.23
N PRO A 493 41.46 15.16 14.93
CA PRO A 493 40.85 16.42 15.39
C PRO A 493 41.00 16.58 16.91
N ALA A 494 41.23 17.80 17.38
CA ALA A 494 41.49 18.08 18.80
C ALA A 494 40.34 17.70 19.77
N VAL A 495 39.14 17.41 19.25
CA VAL A 495 37.99 16.88 19.99
C VAL A 495 38.11 15.37 20.25
N LEU A 496 38.85 14.64 19.40
CA LEU A 496 38.99 13.18 19.41
C LEU A 496 40.38 12.69 19.85
N SER A 497 41.36 13.58 19.99
CA SER A 497 42.77 13.23 20.30
C SER A 497 42.99 12.58 21.67
N LYS A 498 42.06 12.79 22.62
CA LYS A 498 42.03 12.04 23.89
C LYS A 498 41.40 10.66 23.77
N GLU A 499 40.47 10.49 22.84
CA GLU A 499 39.59 9.32 22.71
C GLU A 499 40.22 8.22 21.86
N ILE A 500 40.80 8.61 20.72
CA ILE A 500 41.21 7.69 19.66
C ILE A 500 42.74 7.63 19.58
N SER A 501 43.29 6.43 19.70
CA SER A 501 44.72 6.15 19.52
C SER A 501 45.21 6.49 18.11
N GLU A 502 46.42 7.04 18.00
CA GLU A 502 47.05 7.42 16.73
C GLU A 502 47.15 6.26 15.71
N THR A 503 47.29 5.02 16.18
CA THR A 503 47.23 3.80 15.35
C THR A 503 45.86 3.64 14.69
N LYS A 504 44.77 3.59 15.46
CA LYS A 504 43.39 3.50 14.93
C LYS A 504 43.00 4.70 14.07
N PHE A 505 43.49 5.90 14.39
CA PHE A 505 43.36 7.06 13.51
C PHE A 505 44.05 6.81 12.16
N THR A 506 45.29 6.33 12.16
CA THR A 506 46.05 6.02 10.93
C THR A 506 45.39 4.92 10.10
N GLU A 507 44.89 3.85 10.74
CA GLU A 507 44.12 2.77 10.08
C GLU A 507 42.84 3.29 9.41
N SER A 508 42.05 4.12 10.11
CA SER A 508 40.85 4.80 9.59
C SER A 508 41.19 5.69 8.39
N GLN A 509 42.28 6.47 8.49
CA GLN A 509 42.74 7.31 7.40
C GLN A 509 43.22 6.50 6.19
N GLU A 510 43.90 5.36 6.39
CA GLU A 510 44.26 4.46 5.29
C GLU A 510 43.04 3.84 4.60
N TYR A 511 42.08 3.33 5.38
CA TYR A 511 40.85 2.74 4.88
C TYR A 511 40.01 3.77 4.11
N GLY A 512 39.85 4.98 4.65
CA GLY A 512 39.22 6.11 3.97
C GLY A 512 39.92 6.48 2.66
N ARG A 513 41.26 6.57 2.64
CA ARG A 513 42.04 6.79 1.41
C ARG A 513 41.87 5.66 0.40
N ALA A 514 41.80 4.41 0.85
CA ALA A 514 41.58 3.25 -0.02
C ALA A 514 40.18 3.27 -0.64
N LYS A 515 39.13 3.56 0.15
CA LYS A 515 37.75 3.75 -0.33
C LYS A 515 37.61 4.92 -1.31
N ALA A 516 38.22 6.07 -1.02
CA ALA A 516 38.20 7.22 -1.94
C ALA A 516 38.92 6.92 -3.27
N ARG A 517 40.08 6.24 -3.25
CA ARG A 517 40.77 5.79 -4.48
C ARG A 517 39.92 4.80 -5.29
N PHE A 518 39.31 3.82 -4.62
CA PHE A 518 38.41 2.87 -5.26
C PHE A 518 37.24 3.61 -5.92
N SER A 519 36.53 4.48 -5.18
CA SER A 519 35.38 5.23 -5.68
C SER A 519 35.68 6.11 -6.91
N LEU A 520 36.91 6.65 -7.03
CA LEU A 520 37.34 7.41 -8.21
C LEU A 520 37.59 6.51 -9.42
N VAL A 521 38.18 5.34 -9.24
CA VAL A 521 38.44 4.38 -10.32
C VAL A 521 37.14 3.68 -10.78
N ASP A 522 36.29 3.33 -9.82
CA ASP A 522 34.98 2.70 -10.04
C ASP A 522 34.02 3.66 -10.76
N GLY A 523 33.91 4.90 -10.28
CA GLY A 523 33.14 5.96 -10.94
C GLY A 523 33.66 6.27 -12.35
N LEU A 524 34.97 6.21 -12.59
CA LEU A 524 35.53 6.37 -13.94
C LEU A 524 35.16 5.19 -14.85
N TRP A 525 35.19 3.96 -14.33
CA TRP A 525 34.79 2.75 -15.05
C TRP A 525 33.31 2.79 -15.44
N ASP A 526 32.42 3.15 -14.52
CA ASP A 526 30.99 3.34 -14.77
C ASP A 526 30.73 4.51 -15.74
N GLN A 527 31.49 5.61 -15.65
CA GLN A 527 31.37 6.73 -16.59
C GLN A 527 31.82 6.36 -18.01
N VAL A 528 32.86 5.53 -18.15
CA VAL A 528 33.31 4.97 -19.44
C VAL A 528 32.26 4.00 -19.99
N GLN A 529 31.67 3.13 -19.15
CA GLN A 529 30.56 2.27 -19.55
C GLN A 529 29.36 3.09 -20.04
N ASN A 530 28.90 4.10 -19.29
CA ASN A 530 27.74 4.92 -19.65
C ASN A 530 27.96 5.62 -20.99
N LEU A 531 29.13 6.24 -21.20
CA LEU A 531 29.47 6.87 -22.47
C LEU A 531 29.57 5.86 -23.62
N ALA A 532 30.09 4.65 -23.39
CA ALA A 532 30.09 3.59 -24.40
C ALA A 532 28.67 3.09 -24.74
N PHE A 533 27.82 2.89 -23.74
CA PHE A 533 26.41 2.50 -23.91
C PHE A 533 25.64 3.49 -24.79
N ILE A 534 25.81 4.79 -24.53
CA ILE A 534 25.19 5.86 -25.29
C ILE A 534 25.86 6.00 -26.66
N HIS A 535 27.19 6.00 -26.75
CA HIS A 535 27.92 6.22 -28.01
C HIS A 535 27.67 5.10 -29.03
N PHE A 536 27.71 3.84 -28.60
CA PHE A 536 27.51 2.68 -29.48
C PHE A 536 26.03 2.28 -29.65
N ASP A 537 25.09 3.07 -29.13
CA ASP A 537 23.63 2.82 -29.19
C ASP A 537 23.28 1.38 -28.75
N VAL A 538 23.74 1.02 -27.55
CA VAL A 538 23.53 -0.31 -26.96
C VAL A 538 22.06 -0.55 -26.63
N LEU A 539 21.30 0.49 -26.28
CA LEU A 539 19.87 0.36 -25.95
C LEU A 539 19.03 -0.17 -27.14
N PRO A 540 19.07 0.40 -28.36
CA PRO A 540 18.41 -0.20 -29.54
C PRO A 540 18.89 -1.62 -29.87
N LYS A 541 20.21 -1.88 -29.77
CA LYS A 541 20.79 -3.19 -30.11
C LYS A 541 20.36 -4.29 -29.14
N LEU A 542 20.25 -3.96 -27.85
CA LEU A 542 19.75 -4.87 -26.83
C LEU A 542 18.22 -5.02 -26.93
N TRP A 543 17.50 -3.96 -27.32
CA TRP A 543 16.06 -4.04 -27.62
C TRP A 543 15.78 -5.01 -28.77
N SER A 544 16.43 -4.84 -29.93
CA SER A 544 16.25 -5.77 -31.06
C SER A 544 16.67 -7.20 -30.70
N PHE A 545 17.85 -7.40 -30.09
CA PHE A 545 18.33 -8.72 -29.69
C PHE A 545 17.37 -9.45 -28.73
N THR A 546 16.81 -8.74 -27.73
CA THR A 546 15.85 -9.35 -26.80
C THR A 546 14.46 -9.57 -27.43
N GLY A 547 14.10 -8.81 -28.46
CA GLY A 547 12.92 -9.05 -29.29
C GLY A 547 13.07 -10.31 -30.15
N ASP A 548 14.18 -10.43 -30.88
CA ASP A 548 14.54 -11.61 -31.67
C ASP A 548 14.56 -12.88 -30.82
N LEU A 549 15.13 -12.80 -29.60
CA LEU A 549 15.17 -13.92 -28.67
C LEU A 549 13.76 -14.32 -28.20
N LEU A 550 12.91 -13.34 -27.90
CA LEU A 550 11.54 -13.58 -27.47
C LEU A 550 10.71 -14.21 -28.60
N LEU A 551 10.80 -13.68 -29.82
CA LEU A 551 10.08 -14.19 -30.99
C LEU A 551 10.50 -15.61 -31.40
N ARG A 552 11.75 -16.01 -31.14
CA ARG A 552 12.27 -17.35 -31.47
C ARG A 552 11.98 -18.43 -30.42
N TRP A 553 11.84 -18.04 -29.14
CA TRP A 553 11.81 -19.01 -28.02
C TRP A 553 10.60 -18.90 -27.08
N ALA A 554 9.81 -17.83 -27.13
CA ALA A 554 8.64 -17.67 -26.28
C ALA A 554 7.34 -18.04 -27.02
N PRO A 555 6.40 -18.76 -26.37
CA PRO A 555 5.07 -19.03 -26.93
C PRO A 555 4.33 -17.74 -27.33
N ALA A 556 3.54 -17.81 -28.41
CA ALA A 556 2.90 -16.66 -29.07
C ALA A 556 2.12 -15.69 -28.14
N ARG A 557 1.61 -16.18 -26.99
CA ARG A 557 0.98 -15.36 -25.93
C ARG A 557 1.90 -14.31 -25.29
N PHE A 558 3.21 -14.35 -25.54
CA PHE A 558 4.22 -13.44 -24.99
C PHE A 558 4.82 -12.47 -26.02
N THR A 559 4.15 -12.23 -27.16
CA THR A 559 4.68 -11.37 -28.26
C THR A 559 4.46 -9.85 -28.07
N GLY A 560 3.84 -9.42 -26.95
CA GLY A 560 3.50 -8.01 -26.71
C GLY A 560 4.60 -7.17 -26.06
N GLU A 561 4.46 -5.83 -26.17
CA GLU A 561 5.40 -4.81 -25.63
C GLU A 561 5.81 -5.07 -24.16
N ILE A 562 4.89 -5.55 -23.31
CA ILE A 562 5.16 -5.84 -21.90
C ILE A 562 6.17 -6.99 -21.75
N SER A 563 5.98 -8.08 -22.49
CA SER A 563 6.86 -9.24 -22.46
C SER A 563 8.25 -8.91 -23.03
N HIS A 564 8.29 -8.11 -24.10
CA HIS A 564 9.54 -7.58 -24.65
C HIS A 564 10.24 -6.64 -23.67
N SER A 565 9.51 -5.72 -23.02
CA SER A 565 10.04 -4.83 -21.99
C SER A 565 10.62 -5.59 -20.81
N ILE A 566 9.98 -6.69 -20.39
CA ILE A 566 10.49 -7.58 -19.34
C ILE A 566 11.79 -8.27 -19.79
N ALA A 567 11.80 -8.90 -20.98
CA ALA A 567 12.99 -9.55 -21.53
C ALA A 567 14.17 -8.57 -21.71
N PHE A 568 13.89 -7.36 -22.19
CA PHE A 568 14.85 -6.27 -22.32
C PHE A 568 15.44 -5.86 -20.97
N VAL A 569 14.61 -5.66 -19.94
CA VAL A 569 15.09 -5.30 -18.59
C VAL A 569 15.97 -6.40 -18.01
N PHE A 570 15.62 -7.69 -18.16
CA PHE A 570 16.50 -8.78 -17.72
C PHE A 570 17.81 -8.84 -18.51
N GLY A 571 17.78 -8.62 -19.83
CA GLY A 571 18.99 -8.49 -20.64
C GLY A 571 19.89 -7.35 -20.17
N LEU A 572 19.31 -6.18 -19.87
CA LEU A 572 20.04 -5.01 -19.38
C LEU A 572 20.65 -5.25 -18.00
N MET A 573 19.88 -5.85 -17.09
CA MET A 573 20.35 -6.22 -15.75
C MET A 573 21.48 -7.27 -15.81
N LEU A 574 21.43 -8.22 -16.74
CA LEU A 574 22.50 -9.20 -16.95
C LEU A 574 23.79 -8.52 -17.41
N VAL A 575 23.72 -7.64 -18.42
CA VAL A 575 24.91 -6.92 -18.93
C VAL A 575 25.51 -6.02 -17.85
N GLN A 576 24.68 -5.25 -17.14
CA GLN A 576 25.13 -4.41 -16.01
C GLN A 576 25.72 -5.24 -14.86
N GLN A 577 25.15 -6.42 -14.57
CA GLN A 577 25.69 -7.31 -13.54
C GLN A 577 27.07 -7.86 -13.92
N VAL A 578 27.28 -8.24 -15.19
CA VAL A 578 28.58 -8.72 -15.69
C VAL A 578 29.64 -7.62 -15.66
N LEU A 579 29.31 -6.41 -16.13
CA LEU A 579 30.25 -5.28 -16.18
C LEU A 579 30.60 -4.72 -14.79
N GLY A 580 29.67 -4.74 -13.84
CA GLY A 580 29.89 -4.37 -12.45
C GLY A 580 30.45 -5.49 -11.55
N LEU A 581 30.59 -6.73 -12.05
CA LEU A 581 31.10 -7.86 -11.27
C LEU A 581 32.55 -7.67 -10.79
N PRO A 582 33.52 -7.19 -11.62
CA PRO A 582 34.90 -6.98 -11.19
C PRO A 582 35.00 -5.96 -10.04
N SER A 583 34.21 -4.89 -10.11
CA SER A 583 34.09 -3.86 -9.06
C SER A 583 33.62 -4.47 -7.73
N LYS A 584 32.47 -5.16 -7.75
CA LYS A 584 31.89 -5.82 -6.56
C LYS A 584 32.82 -6.87 -5.95
N TYR A 585 33.53 -7.62 -6.80
CA TYR A 585 34.54 -8.58 -6.35
C TYR A 585 35.74 -7.89 -5.70
N TYR A 586 36.30 -6.84 -6.33
CA TYR A 586 37.41 -6.08 -5.77
C TYR A 586 37.03 -5.41 -4.43
N HIS A 587 35.85 -4.79 -4.35
CA HIS A 587 35.35 -4.20 -3.11
C HIS A 587 35.29 -5.25 -1.98
N THR A 588 34.69 -6.42 -2.24
CA THR A 588 34.50 -7.45 -1.21
C THR A 588 35.81 -8.16 -0.84
N PHE A 589 36.54 -8.69 -1.83
CA PHE A 589 37.65 -9.63 -1.62
C PHE A 589 39.05 -9.00 -1.67
N VAL A 590 39.17 -7.71 -2.01
CA VAL A 590 40.45 -6.99 -1.95
C VAL A 590 40.38 -5.82 -0.98
N LEU A 591 39.40 -4.93 -1.11
CA LEU A 591 39.28 -3.73 -0.27
C LEU A 591 38.82 -4.09 1.15
N GLU A 592 37.61 -4.63 1.33
CA GLU A 592 37.09 -4.98 2.66
C GLU A 592 37.82 -6.16 3.30
N GLN A 593 38.41 -7.05 2.49
CA GLN A 593 39.28 -8.12 2.97
C GLN A 593 40.58 -7.60 3.59
N ARG A 594 41.21 -6.56 2.99
CA ARG A 594 42.47 -5.97 3.48
C ARG A 594 42.34 -5.37 4.88
N TYR A 595 41.18 -4.80 5.20
CA TYR A 595 40.90 -4.20 6.51
C TYR A 595 40.13 -5.15 7.44
N GLY A 596 40.01 -6.43 7.08
CA GLY A 596 39.41 -7.48 7.91
C GLY A 596 37.88 -7.44 8.04
N PHE A 597 37.20 -6.51 7.36
CA PHE A 597 35.75 -6.34 7.40
C PHE A 597 35.00 -7.45 6.67
N ASN A 598 35.51 -7.95 5.53
CA ASN A 598 34.85 -9.05 4.83
C ASN A 598 34.93 -10.34 5.66
N LYS A 599 33.76 -10.96 5.88
CA LYS A 599 33.61 -12.32 6.45
C LYS A 599 32.96 -13.29 5.46
N SER A 600 32.48 -12.79 4.31
CA SER A 600 31.87 -13.61 3.28
C SER A 600 32.91 -14.45 2.53
N SER A 601 32.56 -15.70 2.24
CA SER A 601 33.35 -16.58 1.37
C SER A 601 32.92 -16.44 -0.10
N PRO A 602 33.78 -16.77 -1.08
CA PRO A 602 33.40 -16.75 -2.50
C PRO A 602 32.14 -17.58 -2.81
N ARG A 603 31.96 -18.71 -2.10
CA ARG A 603 30.74 -19.54 -2.20
C ARG A 603 29.51 -18.80 -1.68
N LEU A 604 29.60 -18.11 -0.54
CA LEU A 604 28.48 -17.35 0.02
C LEU A 604 28.12 -16.17 -0.89
N PHE A 605 29.12 -15.43 -1.38
CA PHE A 605 28.94 -14.33 -2.33
C PHE A 605 28.22 -14.76 -3.61
N LEU A 606 28.62 -15.89 -4.21
CA LEU A 606 27.94 -16.44 -5.39
C LEU A 606 26.52 -16.92 -5.08
N VAL A 607 26.30 -17.59 -3.94
CA VAL A 607 24.97 -18.05 -3.51
C VAL A 607 24.03 -16.86 -3.25
N ASP A 608 24.50 -15.80 -2.60
CA ASP A 608 23.72 -14.59 -2.36
C ASP A 608 23.39 -13.85 -3.67
N MET A 609 24.32 -13.84 -4.64
CA MET A 609 24.07 -13.28 -5.98
C MET A 609 23.00 -14.06 -6.74
N VAL A 610 23.09 -15.40 -6.76
CA VAL A 610 22.09 -16.26 -7.41
C VAL A 610 20.73 -16.14 -6.72
N LYS A 611 20.69 -16.08 -5.38
CA LYS A 611 19.45 -15.80 -4.62
C LYS A 611 18.86 -14.43 -4.92
N GLY A 612 19.68 -13.39 -4.96
CA GLY A 612 19.26 -12.03 -5.30
C GLY A 612 18.66 -11.95 -6.71
N ASN A 613 19.31 -12.60 -7.68
CA ASN A 613 18.79 -12.73 -9.04
C ASN A 613 17.47 -13.50 -9.07
N ALA A 614 17.34 -14.62 -8.35
CA ALA A 614 16.12 -15.42 -8.32
C ALA A 614 14.93 -14.66 -7.71
N VAL A 615 15.14 -13.98 -6.57
CA VAL A 615 14.11 -13.12 -5.94
C VAL A 615 13.70 -11.99 -6.88
N THR A 616 14.66 -11.34 -7.55
CA THR A 616 14.40 -10.30 -8.56
C THR A 616 13.62 -10.86 -9.75
N SER A 617 13.95 -12.07 -10.21
CA SER A 617 13.30 -12.75 -11.33
C SER A 617 11.85 -13.17 -11.04
N VAL A 618 11.48 -13.35 -9.77
CA VAL A 618 10.09 -13.62 -9.35
C VAL A 618 9.30 -12.32 -9.14
N LEU A 619 9.91 -11.30 -8.51
CA LEU A 619 9.19 -10.08 -8.13
C LEU A 619 9.11 -9.03 -9.24
N MET A 620 10.16 -8.85 -10.03
CA MET A 620 10.21 -7.77 -11.03
C MET A 620 9.24 -7.95 -12.21
N PRO A 621 9.01 -9.14 -12.79
CA PRO A 621 8.08 -9.30 -13.91
C PRO A 621 6.64 -8.84 -13.62
N PRO A 622 5.97 -9.26 -12.53
CA PRO A 622 4.60 -8.80 -12.26
C PRO A 622 4.54 -7.32 -11.85
N ILE A 623 5.58 -6.79 -11.19
CA ILE A 623 5.68 -5.35 -10.88
C ILE A 623 5.78 -4.52 -12.17
N LEU A 624 6.68 -4.91 -13.09
CA LEU A 624 6.87 -4.24 -14.37
C LEU A 624 5.67 -4.40 -15.31
N ALA A 625 5.05 -5.58 -15.34
CA ALA A 625 3.80 -5.80 -16.07
C ALA A 625 2.67 -4.90 -15.54
N GLY A 626 2.52 -4.78 -14.22
CA GLY A 626 1.56 -3.87 -13.59
C GLY A 626 1.84 -2.40 -13.95
N PHE A 627 3.08 -1.96 -13.80
CA PHE A 627 3.56 -0.62 -14.15
C PHE A 627 3.21 -0.26 -15.60
N LEU A 628 3.62 -1.08 -16.57
CA LEU A 628 3.40 -0.85 -18.00
C LEU A 628 1.90 -0.95 -18.36
N LYS A 629 1.16 -1.92 -17.80
CA LYS A 629 -0.26 -2.10 -18.12
C LYS A 629 -1.13 -0.98 -17.57
N ILE A 630 -0.77 -0.38 -16.42
CA ILE A 630 -1.42 0.83 -15.92
C ILE A 630 -1.27 1.96 -16.93
N ILE A 631 -0.05 2.23 -17.40
CA ILE A 631 0.23 3.30 -18.37
C ILE A 631 -0.55 3.08 -19.67
N GLN A 632 -0.42 1.89 -20.28
CA GLN A 632 -1.16 1.51 -21.49
C GLN A 632 -2.69 1.65 -21.35
N LYS A 633 -3.26 1.35 -20.17
CA LYS A 633 -4.72 1.35 -19.96
C LYS A 633 -5.30 2.71 -19.57
N THR A 634 -4.50 3.63 -19.01
CA THR A 634 -5.03 4.86 -18.38
C THR A 634 -4.62 6.16 -19.08
N GLY A 635 -3.77 6.08 -20.11
CA GLY A 635 -3.41 7.22 -20.96
C GLY A 635 -2.88 8.41 -20.14
N THR A 636 -3.25 9.64 -20.50
CA THR A 636 -2.75 10.87 -19.86
C THR A 636 -2.99 10.96 -18.34
N SER A 637 -3.86 10.13 -17.77
CA SER A 637 -4.11 10.08 -16.32
C SER A 637 -3.23 9.07 -15.56
N PHE A 638 -2.29 8.39 -16.23
CA PHE A 638 -1.54 7.27 -15.63
C PHE A 638 -0.80 7.63 -14.35
N PHE A 639 -0.27 8.85 -14.24
CA PHE A 639 0.64 9.24 -13.16
C PHE A 639 0.03 9.04 -11.77
N PHE A 640 -1.28 9.26 -11.61
CA PHE A 640 -1.98 9.06 -10.34
C PHE A 640 -2.21 7.57 -10.03
N TYR A 641 -2.62 6.77 -11.02
CA TYR A 641 -2.80 5.32 -10.85
C TYR A 641 -1.48 4.60 -10.62
N LEU A 642 -0.42 5.03 -11.31
CA LEU A 642 0.94 4.52 -11.19
C LEU A 642 1.55 4.89 -9.84
N TRP A 643 1.31 6.11 -9.36
CA TRP A 643 1.64 6.52 -7.99
C TRP A 643 0.90 5.67 -6.95
N ALA A 644 -0.42 5.50 -7.08
CA ALA A 644 -1.22 4.72 -6.13
C ALA A 644 -0.79 3.23 -6.10
N PHE A 645 -0.51 2.63 -7.26
CA PHE A 645 0.07 1.29 -7.38
C PHE A 645 1.43 1.20 -6.67
N SER A 646 2.33 2.16 -6.94
CA SER A 646 3.68 2.18 -6.36
C SER A 646 3.66 2.41 -4.85
N ALA A 647 2.76 3.27 -4.35
CA ALA A 647 2.55 3.51 -2.92
C ALA A 647 2.00 2.27 -2.21
N GLY A 648 1.01 1.59 -2.81
CA GLY A 648 0.47 0.32 -2.30
C GLY A 648 1.53 -0.78 -2.29
N LEU A 649 2.31 -0.91 -3.37
CA LEU A 649 3.44 -1.82 -3.48
C LEU A 649 4.52 -1.52 -2.44
N GLN A 650 4.85 -0.25 -2.21
CA GLN A 650 5.84 0.16 -1.19
C GLN A 650 5.36 -0.20 0.23
N ILE A 651 4.09 0.03 0.55
CA ILE A 651 3.48 -0.38 1.84
C ILE A 651 3.52 -1.91 1.99
N PHE A 652 3.11 -2.65 0.95
CA PHE A 652 3.17 -4.10 0.93
C PHE A 652 4.60 -4.61 1.14
N MET A 653 5.58 -4.10 0.38
CA MET A 653 6.99 -4.48 0.50
C MET A 653 7.61 -4.10 1.84
N THR A 654 7.16 -3.01 2.49
CA THR A 654 7.61 -2.62 3.84
C THR A 654 7.20 -3.67 4.90
N ALA A 655 6.09 -4.37 4.69
CA ALA A 655 5.68 -5.50 5.53
C ALA A 655 6.26 -6.84 5.04
N ALA A 656 6.31 -7.07 3.73
CA ALA A 656 6.70 -8.35 3.14
C ALA A 656 8.21 -8.61 3.13
N TYR A 657 9.05 -7.57 2.96
CA TYR A 657 10.50 -7.75 2.86
C TYR A 657 11.12 -8.40 4.11
N PRO A 658 10.84 -7.93 5.36
CA PRO A 658 11.42 -8.55 6.56
C PRO A 658 10.90 -9.97 6.82
N THR A 659 9.68 -10.29 6.39
CA THR A 659 9.01 -11.58 6.64
C THR A 659 9.36 -12.65 5.61
N PHE A 660 9.51 -12.29 4.34
CA PHE A 660 9.66 -13.27 3.24
C PHE A 660 10.99 -13.18 2.48
N ILE A 661 11.64 -12.01 2.46
CA ILE A 661 12.85 -11.79 1.65
C ILE A 661 14.10 -11.84 2.52
N LEU A 662 14.13 -11.06 3.60
CA LEU A 662 15.27 -10.98 4.52
C LEU A 662 15.71 -12.35 5.08
N PRO A 663 14.79 -13.30 5.45
CA PRO A 663 15.17 -14.62 5.95
C PRO A 663 15.83 -15.54 4.92
N LEU A 664 15.71 -15.23 3.62
CA LEU A 664 16.39 -15.99 2.56
C LEU A 664 17.91 -15.74 2.56
N PHE A 665 18.34 -14.61 3.12
CA PHE A 665 19.74 -14.20 3.17
C PHE A 665 20.33 -14.32 4.58
N ASN A 666 19.62 -13.81 5.60
CA ASN A 666 20.11 -13.73 6.97
C ASN A 666 19.21 -14.54 7.92
N LYS A 667 19.79 -15.21 8.91
CA LYS A 667 19.06 -15.89 9.98
C LYS A 667 18.62 -14.86 11.02
N LEU A 668 17.34 -14.51 11.01
CA LEU A 668 16.70 -13.84 12.14
C LEU A 668 16.43 -14.89 13.24
N SER A 669 16.90 -14.60 14.47
CA SER A 669 16.65 -15.42 15.65
C SER A 669 16.09 -14.53 16.77
N PRO A 670 15.17 -14.99 17.63
CA PRO A 670 14.74 -14.19 18.79
C PRO A 670 15.93 -13.82 19.68
N LEU A 671 15.91 -12.61 20.24
CA LEU A 671 16.91 -12.17 21.23
C LEU A 671 16.82 -13.07 22.49
N PRO A 672 17.93 -13.66 22.96
CA PRO A 672 17.91 -14.50 24.16
C PRO A 672 17.42 -13.78 25.41
N GLU A 673 16.87 -14.53 26.37
CA GLU A 673 16.53 -14.01 27.68
C GLU A 673 17.78 -13.52 28.41
N GLY A 674 17.72 -12.31 28.98
CA GLY A 674 18.85 -11.70 29.67
C GLY A 674 18.67 -10.20 29.91
N GLU A 675 19.69 -9.59 30.52
CA GLU A 675 19.67 -8.18 30.93
C GLU A 675 19.39 -7.23 29.77
N LEU A 676 20.03 -7.43 28.61
CA LEU A 676 19.82 -6.59 27.43
C LEU A 676 18.36 -6.62 26.97
N LYS A 677 17.74 -7.80 26.86
CA LYS A 677 16.33 -7.93 26.45
C LYS A 677 15.41 -7.18 27.41
N SER A 678 15.55 -7.39 28.71
CA SER A 678 14.75 -6.71 29.74
C SER A 678 14.95 -5.19 29.74
N LYS A 679 16.19 -4.71 29.57
CA LYS A 679 16.50 -3.26 29.40
C LYS A 679 15.79 -2.66 28.18
N VAL A 680 15.73 -3.39 27.07
CA VAL A 680 15.10 -2.91 25.83
C VAL A 680 13.58 -2.97 25.88
N GLU A 681 12.99 -4.03 26.44
CA GLU A 681 11.54 -4.13 26.64
C GLU A 681 11.03 -3.04 27.60
N THR A 682 11.80 -2.73 28.66
CA THR A 682 11.50 -1.63 29.59
C THR A 682 11.54 -0.26 28.89
N LEU A 683 12.52 -0.03 28.01
CA LEU A 683 12.61 1.21 27.23
C LEU A 683 11.51 1.33 26.16
N ALA A 684 11.15 0.22 25.51
CA ALA A 684 10.03 0.21 24.57
C ALA A 684 8.70 0.53 25.28
N ALA A 685 8.46 -0.08 26.44
CA ALA A 685 7.28 0.16 27.25
C ALA A 685 7.19 1.61 27.77
N SER A 686 8.29 2.20 28.24
CA SER A 686 8.30 3.59 28.73
C SER A 686 8.07 4.65 27.64
N LEU A 687 8.16 4.26 26.36
CA LEU A 687 7.93 5.11 25.20
C LEU A 687 6.64 4.79 24.45
N ASP A 688 5.74 3.95 24.98
CA ASP A 688 4.55 3.44 24.29
C ASP A 688 4.85 2.77 22.93
N PHE A 689 6.07 2.24 22.74
CA PHE A 689 6.46 1.63 21.46
C PHE A 689 5.74 0.28 21.29
N PRO A 690 5.04 0.04 20.16
CA PRO A 690 4.26 -1.18 19.93
C PRO A 690 5.17 -2.35 19.53
N LEU A 691 6.04 -2.76 20.46
CA LEU A 691 6.97 -3.87 20.31
C LEU A 691 6.19 -5.18 20.20
N HIS A 692 6.50 -5.95 19.17
CA HIS A 692 6.01 -7.32 18.98
C HIS A 692 7.09 -8.31 19.43
N GLU A 693 8.27 -8.26 18.80
CA GLU A 693 9.41 -9.16 19.07
C GLU A 693 10.75 -8.43 18.90
N LEU A 694 11.78 -8.97 19.56
CA LEU A 694 13.18 -8.59 19.45
C LEU A 694 13.95 -9.69 18.71
N PHE A 695 14.66 -9.33 17.64
CA PHE A 695 15.47 -10.25 16.83
C PHE A 695 16.95 -9.87 16.85
N VAL A 696 17.81 -10.90 16.76
CA VAL A 696 19.21 -10.81 16.38
C VAL A 696 19.35 -11.29 14.93
N ILE A 697 20.17 -10.60 14.13
CA ILE A 697 20.52 -10.97 12.75
C ILE A 697 21.98 -11.40 12.65
N ASP A 698 22.28 -12.44 11.85
CA ASP A 698 23.62 -13.01 11.64
C ASP A 698 24.52 -12.12 10.74
N GLY A 699 24.66 -10.84 11.08
CA GLY A 699 25.42 -9.85 10.32
C GLY A 699 26.91 -10.21 10.18
N SER A 700 27.51 -10.74 11.25
CA SER A 700 28.90 -11.22 11.33
C SER A 700 29.27 -12.20 10.20
N ARG A 701 28.31 -12.95 9.67
CA ARG A 701 28.47 -13.90 8.56
C ARG A 701 28.93 -13.24 7.25
N ARG A 702 28.68 -11.94 7.07
CA ARG A 702 29.02 -11.19 5.86
C ARG A 702 30.03 -10.09 6.13
N SER A 703 29.86 -9.35 7.22
CA SER A 703 30.70 -8.21 7.57
C SER A 703 30.87 -8.06 9.08
N ALA A 704 31.99 -7.51 9.51
CA ALA A 704 32.19 -7.08 10.90
C ALA A 704 31.47 -5.77 11.26
N HIS A 705 30.73 -5.14 10.34
CA HIS A 705 29.99 -3.90 10.62
C HIS A 705 28.78 -4.11 11.54
N SER A 706 28.61 -3.18 12.48
CA SER A 706 27.57 -3.20 13.52
C SER A 706 26.44 -2.21 13.23
N ASN A 707 25.17 -2.62 13.45
CA ASN A 707 24.00 -1.77 13.21
C ASN A 707 22.76 -2.21 14.04
N ALA A 708 21.74 -1.37 14.11
CA ALA A 708 20.41 -1.68 14.64
C ALA A 708 19.33 -1.00 13.79
N TYR A 709 18.11 -1.54 13.76
CA TYR A 709 16.95 -0.88 13.14
C TYR A 709 15.63 -1.48 13.62
N PHE A 710 14.51 -0.85 13.29
CA PHE A 710 13.16 -1.39 13.51
C PHE A 710 12.36 -1.48 12.21
N PHE A 711 11.50 -2.49 12.09
CA PHE A 711 10.61 -2.69 10.94
C PHE A 711 9.16 -2.98 11.36
N GLY A 712 8.27 -3.11 10.37
CA GLY A 712 6.89 -3.56 10.58
C GLY A 712 5.86 -2.44 10.46
N LEU A 713 4.59 -2.80 10.65
CA LEU A 713 3.44 -1.92 10.52
C LEU A 713 3.38 -0.90 11.68
N PRO A 714 2.65 0.23 11.56
CA PRO A 714 2.58 1.24 12.61
C PRO A 714 2.11 0.71 13.98
N TRP A 715 1.31 -0.35 14.00
CA TRP A 715 0.73 -1.00 15.18
C TRP A 715 1.40 -2.33 15.60
N LYS A 716 2.41 -2.79 14.87
CA LYS A 716 3.23 -3.97 15.21
C LYS A 716 4.65 -3.76 14.70
N LYS A 717 5.58 -3.46 15.61
CA LYS A 717 6.98 -3.20 15.31
C LYS A 717 7.89 -4.30 15.85
N HIS A 718 8.90 -4.64 15.07
CA HIS A 718 9.97 -5.55 15.49
C HIS A 718 11.29 -4.78 15.51
N ILE A 719 12.14 -5.05 16.49
CA ILE A 719 13.49 -4.48 16.61
C ILE A 719 14.50 -5.54 16.15
N VAL A 720 15.48 -5.14 15.35
CA VAL A 720 16.58 -6.00 14.87
C VAL A 720 17.91 -5.41 15.35
N LEU A 721 18.68 -6.23 16.05
CA LEU A 721 20.04 -5.96 16.47
C LEU A 721 21.02 -6.84 15.69
N TYR A 722 22.12 -6.29 15.22
CA TYR A 722 23.20 -7.10 14.68
C TYR A 722 23.93 -7.82 15.82
N ASP A 723 24.32 -9.07 15.59
CA ASP A 723 25.27 -9.80 16.45
C ASP A 723 26.54 -8.96 16.73
N THR A 724 27.14 -8.40 15.69
CA THR A 724 28.28 -7.47 15.77
C THR A 724 28.03 -6.18 16.57
N LEU A 725 26.78 -5.78 16.82
CA LEU A 725 26.47 -4.67 17.72
C LEU A 725 26.47 -5.12 19.18
N ILE A 726 25.85 -6.28 19.45
CA ILE A 726 25.72 -6.87 20.80
C ILE A 726 27.09 -7.32 21.32
N ASP A 727 27.86 -8.05 20.52
CA ASP A 727 29.18 -8.57 20.91
C ASP A 727 30.23 -7.45 21.11
N GLY A 728 29.96 -6.25 20.58
CA GLY A 728 30.90 -5.12 20.56
C GLY A 728 30.62 -4.00 21.56
N ASN A 729 29.51 -4.03 22.30
CA ASN A 729 29.03 -2.92 23.14
C ASN A 729 28.33 -3.44 24.42
N GLU A 730 28.39 -2.66 25.49
CA GLU A 730 27.74 -2.97 26.78
C GLU A 730 26.20 -2.88 26.67
N PRO A 731 25.43 -3.60 27.50
CA PRO A 731 23.95 -3.57 27.43
C PRO A 731 23.33 -2.17 27.58
N ASP A 732 23.98 -1.26 28.32
CA ASP A 732 23.55 0.13 28.47
C ASP A 732 23.88 1.00 27.24
N GLU A 733 24.99 0.69 26.53
CA GLU A 733 25.36 1.34 25.25
C GLU A 733 24.40 0.91 24.14
N VAL A 734 24.06 -0.38 24.05
CA VAL A 734 23.05 -0.88 23.09
C VAL A 734 21.67 -0.28 23.38
N ARG A 735 21.29 -0.13 24.66
CA ARG A 735 20.07 0.60 25.06
C ARG A 735 20.12 2.08 24.63
N ALA A 736 21.28 2.74 24.71
CA ALA A 736 21.43 4.13 24.29
C ALA A 736 21.28 4.31 22.78
N VAL A 737 21.86 3.42 21.97
CA VAL A 737 21.64 3.35 20.51
C VAL A 737 20.14 3.14 20.21
N LEU A 738 19.47 2.23 20.92
CA LEU A 738 18.03 2.04 20.76
C LEU A 738 17.20 3.25 21.23
N GLY A 739 17.67 4.04 22.19
CA GLY A 739 17.05 5.32 22.56
C GLY A 739 17.06 6.32 21.40
N HIS A 740 18.14 6.36 20.61
CA HIS A 740 18.22 7.14 19.38
C HIS A 740 17.25 6.61 18.30
N GLU A 741 17.25 5.30 18.05
CA GLU A 741 16.33 4.66 17.08
C GLU A 741 14.85 4.88 17.42
N LEU A 742 14.47 4.69 18.69
CA LEU A 742 13.11 4.95 19.16
C LEU A 742 12.75 6.45 19.12
N GLY A 743 13.75 7.34 19.16
CA GLY A 743 13.60 8.77 18.87
C GLY A 743 13.14 9.04 17.44
N HIS A 744 13.71 8.36 16.44
CA HIS A 744 13.24 8.46 15.04
C HIS A 744 11.79 8.03 14.87
N TRP A 745 11.35 7.01 15.62
CA TRP A 745 9.95 6.59 15.67
C TRP A 745 9.06 7.62 16.38
N LYS A 746 9.37 8.02 17.63
CA LYS A 746 8.52 8.89 18.46
C LYS A 746 8.37 10.30 17.85
N LEU A 747 9.40 10.77 17.12
CA LEU A 747 9.37 12.04 16.38
C LEU A 747 8.75 11.90 14.96
N GLY A 748 8.40 10.70 14.53
CA GLY A 748 7.75 10.42 13.24
C GLY A 748 8.64 10.62 12.03
N HIS A 749 9.98 10.53 12.17
CA HIS A 749 10.93 10.77 11.09
C HIS A 749 10.70 9.85 9.89
N THR A 750 10.49 8.54 10.12
CA THR A 750 10.18 7.57 9.05
C THR A 750 8.89 7.93 8.30
N THR A 751 7.84 8.35 9.00
CA THR A 751 6.55 8.72 8.40
C THR A 751 6.64 10.02 7.59
N ARG A 752 7.39 11.01 8.08
CA ARG A 752 7.66 12.26 7.35
C ARG A 752 8.49 12.00 6.09
N LEU A 753 9.54 11.19 6.21
CA LEU A 753 10.39 10.77 5.09
C LEU A 753 9.55 10.03 4.03
N MET A 754 8.74 9.05 4.43
CA MET A 754 7.83 8.33 3.53
C MET A 754 6.86 9.28 2.80
N ALA A 755 6.30 10.29 3.49
CA ALA A 755 5.42 11.28 2.87
C ALA A 755 6.17 12.16 1.85
N ILE A 756 7.41 12.57 2.13
CA ILE A 756 8.27 13.28 1.17
C ILE A 756 8.56 12.40 -0.05
N THR A 757 8.87 11.11 0.14
CA THR A 757 9.04 10.15 -0.95
C THR A 757 7.77 10.00 -1.79
N GLN A 758 6.57 9.97 -1.20
CA GLN A 758 5.31 9.92 -1.97
C GLN A 758 5.09 11.18 -2.83
N VAL A 759 5.37 12.36 -2.28
CA VAL A 759 5.23 13.63 -3.02
C VAL A 759 6.25 13.71 -4.18
N HIS A 760 7.49 13.31 -3.93
CA HIS A 760 8.53 13.22 -4.96
C HIS A 760 8.15 12.20 -6.04
N LEU A 761 7.69 11.00 -5.68
CA LEU A 761 7.29 9.97 -6.63
C LEU A 761 6.11 10.40 -7.51
N LEU A 762 5.09 11.04 -6.92
CA LEU A 762 3.97 11.63 -7.66
C LEU A 762 4.43 12.72 -8.63
N TYR A 763 5.38 13.57 -8.21
CA TYR A 763 5.97 14.60 -9.07
C TYR A 763 6.79 14.01 -10.22
N ILE A 764 7.59 12.97 -9.98
CA ILE A 764 8.36 12.26 -11.01
C ILE A 764 7.43 11.61 -12.04
N PHE A 765 6.35 10.92 -11.63
CA PHE A 765 5.39 10.36 -12.58
C PHE A 765 4.57 11.44 -13.32
N ALA A 766 4.26 12.57 -12.66
CA ALA A 766 3.61 13.71 -13.33
C ALA A 766 4.54 14.33 -14.39
N LEU A 767 5.83 14.52 -14.10
CA LEU A 767 6.83 14.93 -15.08
C LEU A 767 6.96 13.91 -16.22
N PHE A 768 6.97 12.61 -15.93
CA PHE A 768 7.09 11.56 -16.95
C PHE A 768 5.97 11.64 -18.01
N SER A 769 4.76 12.06 -17.62
CA SER A 769 3.64 12.25 -18.56
C SER A 769 3.91 13.30 -19.65
N ALA A 770 4.84 14.24 -19.44
CA ALA A 770 5.29 15.20 -20.46
C ALA A 770 6.43 14.68 -21.36
N PHE A 771 7.07 13.57 -20.97
CA PHE A 771 8.22 12.98 -21.68
C PHE A 771 7.86 11.70 -22.45
N ILE A 772 6.86 10.93 -21.98
CA ILE A 772 6.52 9.60 -22.49
C ILE A 772 6.25 9.55 -24.01
N ASP A 773 5.68 10.60 -24.59
CA ASP A 773 5.35 10.69 -26.02
C ASP A 773 6.39 11.42 -26.88
N ASN A 774 7.44 11.98 -26.27
CA ASN A 774 8.37 12.90 -26.92
C ASN A 774 9.23 12.23 -27.99
N ARG A 775 8.74 12.18 -29.23
CA ARG A 775 9.40 11.54 -30.40
C ARG A 775 10.86 11.98 -30.58
N SER A 776 11.20 13.24 -30.28
CA SER A 776 12.57 13.75 -30.41
C SER A 776 13.55 13.16 -29.39
N LEU A 777 13.08 12.69 -28.23
CA LEU A 777 13.92 12.01 -27.25
C LEU A 777 14.24 10.60 -27.73
N TYR A 778 13.23 9.80 -28.07
CA TYR A 778 13.40 8.43 -28.58
C TYR A 778 14.28 8.39 -29.84
N SER A 779 14.03 9.26 -30.83
CA SER A 779 14.80 9.26 -32.08
C SER A 779 16.28 9.64 -31.88
N ALA A 780 16.59 10.48 -30.89
CA ALA A 780 17.97 10.82 -30.54
C ALA A 780 18.78 9.66 -29.94
N PHE A 781 18.11 8.56 -29.53
CA PHE A 781 18.70 7.33 -29.04
C PHE A 781 18.36 6.11 -29.93
N GLY A 782 18.04 6.34 -31.21
CA GLY A 782 17.81 5.28 -32.22
C GLY A 782 16.41 4.66 -32.24
N PHE A 783 15.51 5.06 -31.34
CA PHE A 783 14.13 4.58 -31.30
C PHE A 783 13.24 5.45 -32.21
N VAL A 784 13.30 5.18 -33.52
CA VAL A 784 12.60 5.99 -34.55
C VAL A 784 11.21 5.44 -34.89
N ALA A 785 11.10 4.12 -35.06
CA ALA A 785 9.85 3.44 -35.46
C ALA A 785 8.97 3.03 -34.27
N GLN A 786 9.57 2.70 -33.13
CA GLN A 786 8.89 2.28 -31.89
C GLN A 786 9.19 3.25 -30.76
N ARG A 787 8.26 3.40 -29.81
CA ARG A 787 8.43 4.20 -28.58
C ARG A 787 8.07 3.36 -27.34
N PRO A 788 8.90 2.38 -26.93
CA PRO A 788 8.54 1.49 -25.83
C PRO A 788 8.57 2.25 -24.49
N ILE A 789 7.53 2.07 -23.67
CA ILE A 789 7.32 2.87 -22.45
C ILE A 789 8.50 2.74 -21.47
N ILE A 790 9.11 1.55 -21.37
CA ILE A 790 10.27 1.32 -20.52
C ILE A 790 11.53 2.07 -20.98
N ILE A 791 11.74 2.21 -22.30
CA ILE A 791 12.83 2.99 -22.88
C ILE A 791 12.61 4.48 -22.59
N GLY A 792 11.37 4.96 -22.75
CA GLY A 792 10.99 6.31 -22.38
C GLY A 792 11.28 6.63 -20.92
N PHE A 793 10.96 5.70 -20.01
CA PHE A 793 11.21 5.86 -18.58
C PHE A 793 12.71 5.93 -18.24
N LEU A 794 13.54 5.07 -18.86
CA LEU A 794 15.00 5.09 -18.66
C LEU A 794 15.63 6.40 -19.18
N LEU A 795 15.29 6.82 -20.41
CA LEU A 795 15.81 8.07 -20.99
C LEU A 795 15.32 9.32 -20.24
N PHE A 796 14.13 9.27 -19.66
CA PHE A 796 13.59 10.31 -18.78
C PHE A 796 14.34 10.38 -17.44
N ASN A 797 14.64 9.24 -16.81
CA ASN A 797 15.44 9.17 -15.59
C ASN A 797 16.83 9.79 -15.81
N ASP A 798 17.52 9.42 -16.89
CA ASP A 798 18.84 9.99 -17.24
C ASP A 798 18.77 11.50 -17.53
N ALA A 799 17.66 11.99 -18.08
CA ALA A 799 17.43 13.42 -18.29
C ALA A 799 17.17 14.20 -16.98
N LEU A 800 16.73 13.54 -15.90
CA LEU A 800 16.48 14.15 -14.60
C LEU A 800 17.68 14.14 -13.64
N ALA A 801 18.80 13.50 -13.97
CA ALA A 801 19.96 13.40 -13.07
C ALA A 801 20.39 14.73 -12.37
N PRO A 802 20.37 15.93 -13.00
CA PRO A 802 20.69 17.18 -12.31
C PRO A 802 19.65 17.62 -11.25
N LEU A 803 18.38 17.24 -11.43
CA LEU A 803 17.34 17.44 -10.41
C LEU A 803 17.62 16.53 -9.21
N ASP A 804 17.97 15.27 -9.46
CA ASP A 804 18.19 14.27 -8.41
C ASP A 804 19.44 14.60 -7.56
N MET A 805 20.47 15.24 -8.14
CA MET A 805 21.57 15.84 -7.36
C MET A 805 21.07 16.86 -6.33
N VAL A 806 20.13 17.72 -6.71
CA VAL A 806 19.55 18.75 -5.81
C VAL A 806 18.63 18.10 -4.78
N VAL A 807 17.82 17.11 -5.17
CA VAL A 807 16.98 16.34 -4.25
C VAL A 807 17.85 15.59 -3.23
N LYS A 808 18.90 14.88 -3.66
CA LYS A 808 19.90 14.21 -2.80
C LYS A 808 20.47 15.15 -1.73
N LEU A 809 20.90 16.35 -2.12
CA LEU A 809 21.39 17.37 -1.18
C LEU A 809 20.31 17.81 -0.17
N LEU A 810 19.10 18.12 -0.65
CA LEU A 810 18.00 18.54 0.22
C LEU A 810 17.56 17.43 1.19
N MET A 811 17.53 16.18 0.73
CA MET A 811 17.21 15.02 1.56
C MET A 811 18.27 14.80 2.65
N ASN A 812 19.57 14.88 2.31
CA ASN A 812 20.64 14.74 3.30
C ASN A 812 20.63 15.88 4.34
N ILE A 813 20.24 17.10 3.96
CA ILE A 813 20.01 18.19 4.92
C ILE A 813 18.85 17.85 5.88
N VAL A 814 17.77 17.23 5.39
CA VAL A 814 16.63 16.80 6.22
C VAL A 814 17.00 15.64 7.15
N THR A 815 17.69 14.60 6.66
CA THR A 815 18.11 13.46 7.51
C THR A 815 19.12 13.87 8.56
N ARG A 816 20.14 14.69 8.20
CA ARG A 816 21.09 15.23 9.20
C ARG A 816 20.39 16.01 10.30
N ARG A 817 19.30 16.72 9.99
CA ARG A 817 18.46 17.39 11.00
C ARG A 817 17.64 16.41 11.84
N TYR A 818 17.21 15.28 11.29
CA TYR A 818 16.49 14.23 12.04
C TYR A 818 17.42 13.52 13.03
N GLU A 819 18.66 13.23 12.65
CA GLU A 819 19.70 12.67 13.52
C GLU A 819 19.94 13.52 14.77
N PHE A 820 20.15 14.84 14.63
CA PHE A 820 20.32 15.72 15.80
C PHE A 820 19.09 15.78 16.71
N GLN A 821 17.88 15.52 16.19
CA GLN A 821 16.66 15.44 17.00
C GLN A 821 16.56 14.08 17.73
N ALA A 822 17.02 12.99 17.12
CA ALA A 822 17.11 11.67 17.74
C ALA A 822 18.22 11.60 18.81
N ASP A 823 19.39 12.20 18.54
CA ASP A 823 20.47 12.40 19.53
C ASP A 823 19.99 13.21 20.72
N LYS A 824 19.26 14.32 20.47
CA LYS A 824 18.62 15.08 21.54
C LYS A 824 17.60 14.23 22.31
N PHE A 825 16.76 13.46 21.64
CA PHE A 825 15.76 12.62 22.30
C PHE A 825 16.40 11.58 23.23
N ALA A 826 17.49 10.93 22.81
CA ALA A 826 18.26 10.02 23.64
C ALA A 826 18.96 10.72 24.83
N MET A 827 19.44 11.96 24.63
CA MET A 827 19.96 12.80 25.71
C MET A 827 18.87 13.22 26.71
N ASP A 828 17.67 13.58 26.23
CA ASP A 828 16.51 13.94 27.06
C ASP A 828 15.99 12.71 27.87
N LEU A 829 16.31 11.48 27.44
CA LEU A 829 16.12 10.23 28.20
C LEU A 829 17.28 9.88 29.17
N GLY A 830 18.33 10.71 29.22
CA GLY A 830 19.49 10.52 30.10
C GLY A 830 20.65 9.71 29.51
N TYR A 831 20.54 9.18 28.28
CA TYR A 831 21.56 8.31 27.67
C TYR A 831 22.71 9.07 26.99
N GLN A 832 22.97 10.31 27.38
CA GLN A 832 23.97 11.22 26.78
C GLN A 832 25.37 10.59 26.72
N THR A 833 25.85 10.05 27.85
CA THR A 833 27.18 9.44 27.99
C THR A 833 27.29 8.12 27.22
N ASP A 834 26.31 7.24 27.39
CA ASP A 834 26.30 5.91 26.77
C ASP A 834 26.18 6.01 25.25
N LEU A 835 25.38 6.96 24.75
CA LEU A 835 25.28 7.24 23.31
C LEU A 835 26.60 7.81 22.77
N ALA A 836 27.21 8.79 23.43
CA ALA A 836 28.51 9.33 23.01
C ALA A 836 29.60 8.24 22.94
N ARG A 837 29.66 7.36 23.96
CA ARG A 837 30.60 6.24 24.02
C ARG A 837 30.32 5.19 22.94
N SER A 838 29.06 4.82 22.71
CA SER A 838 28.67 3.89 21.63
C SER A 838 29.01 4.44 20.24
N LEU A 839 28.79 5.73 19.99
CA LEU A 839 29.16 6.37 18.72
C LEU A 839 30.68 6.39 18.48
N LEU A 840 31.47 6.60 19.54
CA LEU A 840 32.94 6.48 19.51
C LEU A 840 33.39 5.03 19.23
N LYS A 841 32.82 4.04 19.92
CA LYS A 841 33.07 2.61 19.69
C LYS A 841 32.73 2.22 18.25
N LEU A 842 31.54 2.55 17.77
CA LEU A 842 31.06 2.22 16.42
C LEU A 842 31.92 2.84 15.32
N HIS A 843 32.35 4.10 15.45
CA HIS A 843 33.26 4.71 14.45
C HIS A 843 34.65 4.07 14.49
N THR A 844 35.14 3.69 15.67
CA THR A 844 36.45 3.03 15.83
C THR A 844 36.43 1.60 15.30
N GLN A 845 35.38 0.83 15.57
CA GLN A 845 35.16 -0.53 15.08
C GLN A 845 34.99 -0.56 13.56
N ASN A 846 34.18 0.35 13.00
CA ASN A 846 33.96 0.44 11.55
C ASN A 846 35.07 1.16 10.77
N LEU A 847 36.16 1.59 11.45
CA LEU A 847 37.22 2.46 10.90
C LEU A 847 36.67 3.69 10.14
N SER A 848 35.49 4.18 10.53
CA SER A 848 34.78 5.28 9.86
C SER A 848 35.63 6.56 9.84
N SER A 849 35.39 7.42 8.84
CA SER A 849 36.15 8.66 8.71
C SER A 849 35.94 9.57 9.94
N LEU A 850 37.04 9.99 10.57
CA LEU A 850 37.01 10.76 11.82
C LEU A 850 37.00 12.28 11.60
N ASP A 851 37.24 12.71 10.37
CA ASP A 851 37.26 14.10 9.90
C ASP A 851 36.80 14.15 8.43
N ALA A 852 36.18 15.25 7.98
CA ALA A 852 35.71 15.37 6.61
C ALA A 852 35.66 16.80 6.08
N ASP A 853 35.71 16.93 4.75
CA ASP A 853 35.43 18.19 4.08
C ASP A 853 33.94 18.57 4.24
N PRO A 854 33.61 19.80 4.69
CA PRO A 854 32.22 20.19 4.93
C PRO A 854 31.29 20.11 3.71
N ILE A 855 31.83 20.23 2.49
CA ILE A 855 31.03 20.13 1.25
C ILE A 855 30.77 18.66 0.92
N TYR A 856 31.81 17.81 0.97
CA TYR A 856 31.65 16.36 0.85
C TYR A 856 30.65 15.83 1.88
N ALA A 857 30.85 16.16 3.15
CA ALA A 857 29.99 15.70 4.25
C ALA A 857 28.53 16.15 4.09
N SER A 858 28.29 17.36 3.60
CA SER A 858 26.91 17.88 3.43
C SER A 858 26.16 17.28 2.24
N TYR A 859 26.86 16.71 1.26
CA TYR A 859 26.26 16.13 0.07
C TYR A 859 26.23 14.58 0.09
N HIS A 860 27.22 13.92 0.70
CA HIS A 860 27.29 12.45 0.78
C HIS A 860 26.67 11.86 2.05
N PHE A 861 26.81 12.49 3.22
CA PHE A 861 26.40 11.85 4.48
C PHE A 861 24.95 12.18 4.85
N SER A 862 24.14 11.13 4.98
CA SER A 862 22.80 11.20 5.59
C SER A 862 22.85 11.51 7.08
N HIS A 863 23.96 11.16 7.76
CA HIS A 863 24.21 11.40 9.18
C HIS A 863 25.20 12.56 9.40
N PRO A 864 25.06 13.38 10.45
CA PRO A 864 26.08 14.35 10.84
C PRO A 864 27.36 13.65 11.29
N HIS A 865 28.50 14.34 11.14
CA HIS A 865 29.80 13.76 11.48
C HIS A 865 29.90 13.46 12.99
N LEU A 866 30.71 12.48 13.38
CA LEU A 866 30.94 12.13 14.79
C LEU A 866 31.28 13.36 15.65
N THR A 867 32.14 14.24 15.15
CA THR A 867 32.54 15.50 15.80
C THR A 867 31.40 16.51 15.93
N GLU A 868 30.42 16.49 15.01
CA GLU A 868 29.19 17.29 15.10
C GLU A 868 28.23 16.72 16.14
N ARG A 869 28.03 15.38 16.14
CA ARG A 869 27.14 14.67 17.07
C ARG A 869 27.64 14.73 18.51
N LEU A 870 28.91 14.42 18.77
CA LEU A 870 29.53 14.54 20.10
C LEU A 870 29.46 15.98 20.65
N LYS A 871 29.62 16.98 19.78
CA LYS A 871 29.45 18.39 20.16
C LYS A 871 28.00 18.74 20.49
N ALA A 872 27.02 18.19 19.76
CA ALA A 872 25.60 18.36 20.06
C ALA A 872 25.19 17.66 21.37
N LEU A 873 25.76 16.48 21.64
CA LEU A 873 25.67 15.76 22.92
C LEU A 873 26.51 16.39 24.05
N GLY A 874 27.16 17.54 23.82
CA GLY A 874 27.93 18.25 24.83
C GLY A 874 29.14 17.49 25.40
N TRP A 875 29.61 16.44 24.71
CA TRP A 875 30.65 15.54 25.19
C TRP A 875 31.97 16.27 25.46
N LYS A 876 32.59 15.94 26.60
CA LYS A 876 33.92 16.38 26.98
C LYS A 876 34.70 15.12 27.39
N GLY A 877 35.65 14.71 26.57
CA GLY A 877 36.41 13.48 26.79
C GLY A 877 37.31 13.59 28.00
N ASP A 878 37.09 12.74 28.99
CA ASP A 878 37.88 12.65 30.23
C ASP A 878 38.69 11.35 30.34
N GLU A 879 38.33 10.29 29.60
CA GLU A 879 39.06 9.01 29.51
C GLU A 879 39.20 8.54 28.04
N LYS A 880 40.00 7.48 27.80
CA LYS A 880 40.17 6.86 26.47
C LYS A 880 39.10 5.79 26.22
N VAL A 881 38.24 5.99 25.23
CA VAL A 881 37.34 4.91 24.73
C VAL A 881 38.11 3.88 23.90
N GLY A 882 38.82 2.98 24.60
CA GLY A 882 39.35 1.73 24.03
C GLY A 882 38.29 0.63 23.93
N PRO A 883 38.53 -0.41 23.12
CA PRO A 883 37.66 -1.59 23.07
C PRO A 883 37.76 -2.43 24.35
N ALA A 884 36.75 -3.28 24.58
CA ALA A 884 36.90 -4.43 25.49
C ALA A 884 38.05 -5.34 25.01
N GLN A 885 38.53 -6.22 25.89
CA GLN A 885 39.77 -6.98 25.69
C GLN A 885 39.77 -7.74 24.34
N PRO A 886 40.87 -7.71 23.56
CA PRO A 886 41.01 -8.62 22.45
C PRO A 886 41.00 -10.06 22.99
N ALA A 887 40.40 -10.98 22.23
CA ALA A 887 40.41 -12.40 22.58
C ALA A 887 41.86 -12.87 22.80
N VAL A 888 42.10 -13.66 23.87
CA VAL A 888 43.42 -14.15 24.22
C VAL A 888 43.97 -14.98 23.05
N VAL A 889 45.10 -14.55 22.51
CA VAL A 889 45.92 -15.33 21.58
C VAL A 889 47.02 -15.95 22.41
N ASP A 890 46.95 -17.26 22.61
CA ASP A 890 48.04 -18.02 23.22
C ASP A 890 49.26 -18.06 22.27
N ASP A 891 50.46 -18.22 22.85
CA ASP A 891 51.77 -17.93 22.23
C ASP A 891 52.10 -18.80 21.00
N ASP A 892 51.35 -19.88 20.76
CA ASP A 892 51.46 -20.77 19.57
C ASP A 892 50.59 -20.31 18.37
N GLY A 893 49.85 -19.19 18.47
CA GLY A 893 49.16 -18.55 17.34
C GLY A 893 47.92 -19.29 16.81
N THR A 894 47.45 -20.34 17.48
CA THR A 894 46.17 -21.00 17.16
C THR A 894 44.99 -20.17 17.65
N VAL A 895 44.05 -19.85 16.75
CA VAL A 895 42.78 -19.20 17.11
C VAL A 895 41.98 -20.12 18.04
N VAL A 896 41.78 -19.69 19.29
CA VAL A 896 40.94 -20.40 20.26
C VAL A 896 39.52 -20.49 19.72
N LYS A 897 39.06 -21.71 19.41
CA LYS A 897 37.64 -21.96 19.15
C LYS A 897 36.85 -21.68 20.42
N ALA A 898 35.79 -20.88 20.32
CA ALA A 898 34.80 -20.77 21.38
C ALA A 898 34.15 -22.16 21.62
N SER A 899 34.51 -22.80 22.74
CA SER A 899 33.96 -24.09 23.14
C SER A 899 32.57 -23.89 23.74
N GLY A 900 31.57 -24.62 23.21
CA GLY A 900 30.21 -24.57 23.76
C GLY A 900 29.04 -24.58 22.76
N ARG A 901 29.16 -25.21 21.58
CA ARG A 901 27.97 -25.46 20.74
C ARG A 901 28.02 -26.69 19.83
N ASP A 902 28.58 -27.79 20.34
CA ASP A 902 28.32 -29.12 19.80
C ASP A 902 27.08 -29.71 20.50
N GLY A 903 25.91 -29.66 19.83
CA GLY A 903 24.67 -30.24 20.34
C GLY A 903 23.41 -29.48 19.91
N LEU A 904 22.63 -30.10 19.01
CA LEU A 904 21.32 -29.68 18.45
C LEU A 904 21.35 -28.45 17.51
#